data_AF-A0A7S4RDG8-F1
#
_entry.id   AF-A0A7S4RDG8-F1
#
_cell.length_a   1.000
_cell.length_b   1.000
_cell.length_c   1.000
_cell.angle_alpha   90.00
_cell.angle_beta   90.00
_cell.angle_gamma   90.00
#
_symmetry.space_group_name_H-M   'P 1'
#
loop_
_entity.id
_entity.type
_entity.pdbx_description
1 polymer ?
#
loop_
_entity_poly.entity_id
_entity_poly.type
_entity_poly.pdbx_seq_one_letter_code
_entity_poly.pdbx_strand_id
1 'polypeptide(L)'
;DDDYDDDYDDDYDDDYEDEEDMVLQRCAMNGPNRQRNCGIHTIEIYYPQFYIKQIEMEEFDALPHRYGPAVLGKYTKGIGQIEARFPADDEDPVSFCMTVVHRLLERMERLGLNETARYNPSGETIPNWNAFGRIDIGSESLVDRSKSMKSYVMDLFERYGDGEANIEGVDMYNACYGGQAAGLCCINWVESDRWDGRYGLSIATDISEAPSMALFCVGASCAGTLFFPDAPLPHHSYRASCIMHRFDFFKPVGWKSIGPVVDGKYSIDAYMTCIDTCYECVKKKQNDKPLFSTTDYNVFHTGGGFHIVKKAFERMCRADDPGSSHEQRQTLVQKRLIPSVHLLKIIGPCHTVSSFLNISSVVMSQWEKALGRICIVFTYGSGCASSMYQIRWDDIPWMVPLAAWKIEFYREAIWQHPSTNIQDVYCAIWMKFDYRPIARAMFQIDPWKYQLDVYYLMEIDKWGRRFYHRGGIIAPALDPQYRVRVDKAEGRPRREKFGAIPEKPAEPEKTLRDQWEDIEYEMTYDNTYDPPEEVIQEAYQKGKDGHKLVFVNSAVSPIPQGTTIYNDGQEHSYQICGSWTQWQEWQDMDEEDGNYVFSVTLGENMWEEFYIVQDRNPERNIYPAYNKSWKGNLVVGPHKGPKDGSRQVWRIDGRDIESVPEEDLGRPGDQYLVVFSWPQGQKASKSVEWERQEDAEKGEYKRGKYYVAGTWTCWEFQELHTHEEVGWFSFEVTMTFLGIEFVLARDEDHDQLIAPEVKLDDDGTAVGKGYNGSPVMGPDSLGAKAGKWAIDGKPGDVFGVAFYRNPEAPEEMSVTWEKTRSGASAEPEPRLFVAAMQSKWGLDGFLEMRKVGNMMVAEITMMSEKEPFYLMQYKRSDRCIHPDKKECSQQQAHKVVGPGVVAVDAEGEPENYWAIGKAAADKARLGDVFYISYSLEENKVTWRKK
;
A
#
# COMPACT_ATOMS: atom_id res chain seq x y z
N ASP A 1 60.48 35.81 -24.49
CA ASP A 1 60.88 34.63 -23.69
C ASP A 1 59.71 33.64 -23.73
N ASP A 2 59.20 33.27 -24.91
CA ASP A 2 59.83 32.36 -25.92
C ASP A 2 59.39 30.93 -25.56
N ASP A 3 58.69 30.13 -26.36
CA ASP A 3 58.79 29.92 -27.81
C ASP A 3 57.64 29.03 -28.34
N TYR A 4 57.15 29.36 -29.56
CA TYR A 4 56.72 28.54 -30.73
C TYR A 4 55.75 27.33 -30.56
N ASP A 5 54.76 27.06 -31.43
CA ASP A 5 54.58 27.32 -32.86
C ASP A 5 53.09 27.44 -33.24
N ASP A 6 52.81 28.35 -34.18
CA ASP A 6 51.63 28.36 -35.05
C ASP A 6 51.83 27.36 -36.18
N ASP A 7 50.79 26.58 -36.47
CA ASP A 7 50.50 26.06 -37.82
C ASP A 7 49.04 25.62 -37.77
N TYR A 8 48.14 26.33 -38.46
CA TYR A 8 47.10 25.74 -39.31
C TYR A 8 46.42 26.85 -40.12
N ASP A 9 46.61 26.74 -41.43
CA ASP A 9 46.10 27.58 -42.50
C ASP A 9 44.57 27.77 -42.49
N ASP A 10 44.17 28.97 -42.94
CA ASP A 10 42.85 29.36 -43.40
C ASP A 10 42.40 28.47 -44.58
N ASP A 11 41.25 27.80 -44.43
CA ASP A 11 40.35 27.40 -45.52
C ASP A 11 38.91 27.37 -44.96
N TYR A 12 38.27 28.54 -44.87
CA TYR A 12 36.82 28.67 -44.65
C TYR A 12 36.17 29.14 -45.96
N ASP A 13 35.83 28.19 -46.83
CA ASP A 13 34.89 28.39 -47.92
C ASP A 13 33.48 27.91 -47.48
N ASP A 14 32.48 28.67 -47.92
CA ASP A 14 31.04 28.60 -47.69
C ASP A 14 30.40 27.21 -47.50
N ASP A 15 29.75 26.97 -46.35
CA ASP A 15 28.73 25.91 -46.15
C ASP A 15 27.61 26.38 -45.19
N TYR A 16 27.09 27.61 -45.38
CA TYR A 16 25.98 28.15 -44.56
C TYR A 16 24.58 27.62 -44.94
N GLU A 17 24.45 26.74 -45.95
CA GLU A 17 23.17 26.08 -46.29
C GLU A 17 23.01 24.69 -45.63
N ASP A 18 24.07 24.12 -45.03
CA ASP A 18 24.05 22.79 -44.43
C ASP A 18 23.77 22.77 -42.91
N GLU A 19 23.75 23.91 -42.21
CA GLU A 19 23.45 23.95 -40.76
C GLU A 19 21.95 23.79 -40.45
N GLU A 20 21.05 24.37 -41.25
CA GLU A 20 19.60 24.15 -41.05
C GLU A 20 19.20 22.71 -41.39
N ASP A 21 19.77 22.13 -42.46
CA ASP A 21 19.56 20.73 -42.83
C ASP A 21 20.29 19.76 -41.88
N MET A 22 21.42 20.11 -41.27
CA MET A 22 22.04 19.32 -40.19
C MET A 22 21.28 19.40 -38.86
N VAL A 23 20.65 20.53 -38.53
CA VAL A 23 19.80 20.65 -37.32
C VAL A 23 18.50 19.87 -37.52
N LEU A 24 17.91 19.93 -38.71
CA LEU A 24 16.75 19.12 -39.10
C LEU A 24 17.11 17.63 -39.23
N GLN A 25 18.28 17.28 -39.79
CA GLN A 25 18.80 15.91 -39.84
C GLN A 25 19.22 15.40 -38.46
N ARG A 26 19.75 16.20 -37.53
CA ARG A 26 20.00 15.78 -36.13
C ARG A 26 18.70 15.58 -35.37
N CYS A 27 17.68 16.40 -35.62
CA CYS A 27 16.33 16.17 -35.07
C CYS A 27 15.68 14.91 -35.66
N ALA A 28 15.92 14.60 -36.94
CA ALA A 28 15.40 13.42 -37.62
C ALA A 28 16.19 12.12 -37.32
N MET A 29 17.52 12.19 -37.18
CA MET A 29 18.39 11.06 -36.84
C MET A 29 18.28 10.65 -35.37
N ASN A 30 17.85 11.56 -34.47
CA ASN A 30 17.49 11.22 -33.08
C ASN A 30 16.03 10.76 -32.92
N GLY A 31 15.22 10.81 -33.97
CA GLY A 31 13.80 10.41 -33.95
C GLY A 31 13.52 8.94 -33.58
N PRO A 32 14.37 7.95 -33.91
CA PRO A 32 14.14 6.55 -33.55
C PRO A 32 14.62 6.17 -32.13
N ASN A 33 15.54 6.94 -31.54
CA ASN A 33 16.21 6.63 -30.27
C ASN A 33 15.82 7.55 -29.10
N ARG A 34 14.93 8.54 -29.30
CA ARG A 34 14.37 9.29 -28.16
C ARG A 34 13.43 8.39 -27.36
N GLN A 35 13.68 8.33 -26.07
CA GLN A 35 12.80 7.71 -25.09
C GLN A 35 11.40 8.30 -25.28
N ARG A 36 10.40 7.43 -25.45
CA ARG A 36 9.02 7.87 -25.71
C ARG A 36 8.32 8.09 -24.39
N ASN A 37 7.37 9.03 -24.39
CA ASN A 37 6.46 9.25 -23.27
C ASN A 37 7.18 9.48 -21.92
N CYS A 38 8.32 10.17 -21.93
CA CYS A 38 9.00 10.57 -20.70
C CYS A 38 8.08 11.46 -19.86
N GLY A 39 8.02 11.20 -18.56
CA GLY A 39 7.11 11.92 -17.69
C GLY A 39 7.11 11.39 -16.27
N ILE A 40 6.03 11.65 -15.57
CA ILE A 40 5.88 11.33 -14.14
C ILE A 40 5.39 9.88 -13.99
N HIS A 41 6.15 9.07 -13.27
CA HIS A 41 5.79 7.69 -12.92
C HIS A 41 4.94 7.63 -11.65
N THR A 42 5.35 8.37 -10.64
CA THR A 42 4.60 8.49 -9.39
C THR A 42 5.01 9.76 -8.65
N ILE A 43 4.16 10.18 -7.72
CA ILE A 43 4.45 11.26 -6.77
C ILE A 43 4.25 10.71 -5.35
N GLU A 44 5.26 10.82 -4.51
CA GLU A 44 5.16 10.62 -3.06
C GLU A 44 4.94 11.99 -2.40
N ILE A 45 3.98 12.11 -1.49
CA ILE A 45 3.68 13.37 -0.80
C ILE A 45 3.84 13.18 0.71
N TYR A 46 4.66 14.04 1.30
CA TYR A 46 4.77 14.20 2.75
C TYR A 46 4.12 15.50 3.23
N TYR A 47 3.57 15.45 4.43
CA TYR A 47 3.00 16.58 5.15
C TYR A 47 3.19 16.35 6.67
N PRO A 48 3.47 17.40 7.46
CA PRO A 48 3.66 17.27 8.90
C PRO A 48 2.34 17.02 9.64
N GLN A 49 2.43 16.46 10.85
CA GLN A 49 1.27 16.06 11.65
C GLN A 49 0.40 17.24 12.11
N PHE A 50 1.01 18.37 12.46
CA PHE A 50 0.26 19.47 13.07
C PHE A 50 -0.60 20.20 12.04
N TYR A 51 -1.82 20.55 12.45
CA TYR A 51 -2.72 21.34 11.63
C TYR A 51 -3.56 22.32 12.44
N ILE A 52 -3.94 23.41 11.77
CA ILE A 52 -4.93 24.38 12.27
C ILE A 52 -6.16 24.38 11.36
N LYS A 53 -7.33 24.67 11.93
CA LYS A 53 -8.53 24.93 11.14
C LYS A 53 -8.65 26.42 10.85
N GLN A 54 -8.96 26.76 9.61
CA GLN A 54 -9.08 28.16 9.20
C GLN A 54 -10.30 28.84 9.82
N ILE A 55 -11.36 28.08 10.15
CA ILE A 55 -12.51 28.63 10.87
C ILE A 55 -12.13 29.08 12.30
N GLU A 56 -11.35 28.28 13.01
CA GLU A 56 -10.85 28.63 14.35
C GLU A 56 -9.82 29.77 14.28
N MET A 57 -9.03 29.82 13.19
CA MET A 57 -8.14 30.94 12.91
C MET A 57 -8.91 32.26 12.71
N GLU A 58 -10.03 32.22 11.99
CA GLU A 58 -10.91 33.40 11.83
C GLU A 58 -11.51 33.84 13.17
N GLU A 59 -11.97 32.91 14.01
CA GLU A 59 -12.50 33.19 15.34
C GLU A 59 -11.44 33.80 16.27
N PHE A 60 -10.24 33.23 16.25
CA PHE A 60 -9.10 33.72 17.03
C PHE A 60 -8.70 35.14 16.62
N ASP A 61 -8.57 35.40 15.31
CA ASP A 61 -8.23 36.72 14.80
C ASP A 61 -9.38 37.74 14.91
N ALA A 62 -10.63 37.28 15.02
CA ALA A 62 -11.80 38.12 15.26
C ALA A 62 -11.87 38.69 16.68
N LEU A 63 -11.02 38.23 17.61
CA LEU A 63 -10.98 38.74 18.98
C LEU A 63 -10.67 40.24 19.00
N PRO A 64 -11.25 41.02 19.94
CA PRO A 64 -11.12 42.48 19.97
C PRO A 64 -9.68 43.01 20.07
N HIS A 65 -8.76 42.20 20.61
CA HIS A 65 -7.35 42.57 20.80
C HIS A 65 -6.44 42.20 19.61
N ARG A 66 -6.98 41.60 18.54
CA ARG A 66 -6.25 41.23 17.32
C ARG A 66 -6.71 42.06 16.12
N TYR A 67 -7.56 41.51 15.25
CA TYR A 67 -7.99 42.15 14.01
C TYR A 67 -9.49 42.44 13.95
N GLY A 68 -10.27 41.93 14.91
CA GLY A 68 -11.70 42.19 15.04
C GLY A 68 -12.59 41.43 14.04
N PRO A 69 -13.92 41.55 14.16
CA PRO A 69 -14.89 40.67 13.50
C PRO A 69 -14.87 40.74 11.96
N ALA A 70 -14.21 41.74 11.38
CA ALA A 70 -14.06 41.87 9.93
C ALA A 70 -13.21 40.74 9.30
N VAL A 71 -12.57 39.88 10.10
CA VAL A 71 -11.81 38.71 9.61
C VAL A 71 -12.69 37.49 9.31
N LEU A 72 -13.88 37.39 9.90
CA LEU A 72 -14.78 36.26 9.67
C LEU A 72 -15.11 36.09 8.17
N GLY A 73 -14.90 34.88 7.65
CA GLY A 73 -15.01 34.55 6.24
C GLY A 73 -13.83 34.97 5.35
N LYS A 74 -12.82 35.72 5.83
CA LYS A 74 -11.69 36.11 4.99
C LYS A 74 -10.79 34.94 4.60
N TYR A 75 -10.62 33.95 5.46
CA TYR A 75 -9.70 32.84 5.23
C TYR A 75 -10.44 31.68 4.57
N THR A 76 -11.59 31.29 5.11
CA THR A 76 -12.43 30.20 4.62
C THR A 76 -13.12 30.53 3.30
N LYS A 77 -13.66 31.75 3.14
CA LYS A 77 -14.33 32.16 1.90
C LYS A 77 -13.45 33.03 1.02
N GLY A 78 -12.72 34.00 1.59
CA GLY A 78 -11.90 34.94 0.80
C GLY A 78 -10.66 34.30 0.19
N ILE A 79 -9.87 33.57 0.99
CA ILE A 79 -8.71 32.81 0.51
C ILE A 79 -9.18 31.45 -0.05
N GLY A 80 -10.18 30.84 0.60
CA GLY A 80 -10.74 29.56 0.20
C GLY A 80 -10.07 28.36 0.89
N GLN A 81 -9.42 28.60 2.03
CA GLN A 81 -8.64 27.61 2.77
C GLN A 81 -9.48 26.96 3.88
N ILE A 82 -9.37 25.65 4.06
CA ILE A 82 -10.12 24.89 5.09
C ILE A 82 -9.22 24.65 6.31
N GLU A 83 -8.04 24.11 6.06
CA GLU A 83 -7.04 23.76 7.08
C GLU A 83 -5.64 24.07 6.56
N ALA A 84 -4.64 24.06 7.44
CA ALA A 84 -3.25 24.21 7.07
C ALA A 84 -2.34 23.33 7.91
N ARG A 85 -1.38 22.67 7.26
CA ARG A 85 -0.37 21.80 7.86
C ARG A 85 0.90 22.58 8.16
N PHE A 86 1.55 22.28 9.27
CA PHE A 86 2.82 22.92 9.62
C PHE A 86 3.66 22.00 10.53
N PRO A 87 5.00 22.11 10.50
CA PRO A 87 5.86 21.36 11.39
C PRO A 87 6.06 22.08 12.73
N ALA A 88 6.54 21.34 13.72
CA ALA A 88 7.16 21.94 14.90
C ALA A 88 8.66 22.20 14.65
N ASP A 89 9.47 22.34 15.71
CA ASP A 89 10.91 22.61 15.61
C ASP A 89 11.78 21.37 15.37
N ASP A 90 11.17 20.19 15.30
CA ASP A 90 11.80 18.89 15.08
C ASP A 90 11.64 18.37 13.64
N GLU A 91 11.12 19.19 12.73
CA GLU A 91 11.07 18.89 11.30
C GLU A 91 11.46 20.12 10.49
N ASP A 92 12.10 19.91 9.35
CA ASP A 92 12.54 20.96 8.44
C ASP A 92 12.50 20.48 6.98
N PRO A 93 12.77 21.33 5.97
CA PRO A 93 12.67 20.91 4.57
C PRO A 93 13.61 19.76 4.19
N VAL A 94 14.71 19.56 4.91
CA VAL A 94 15.63 18.42 4.71
C VAL A 94 15.00 17.14 5.26
N SER A 95 14.45 17.20 6.47
CA SER A 95 13.79 16.04 7.08
C SER A 95 12.59 15.58 6.24
N PHE A 96 11.87 16.52 5.61
CA PHE A 96 10.84 16.21 4.63
C PHE A 96 11.39 15.50 3.38
N CYS A 97 12.52 15.96 2.82
CA CYS A 97 13.15 15.31 1.66
C CYS A 97 13.56 13.88 1.98
N MET A 98 14.21 13.67 3.13
CA MET A 98 14.67 12.35 3.56
C MET A 98 13.48 11.40 3.75
N THR A 99 12.39 11.89 4.33
CA THR A 99 11.15 11.13 4.54
C THR A 99 10.54 10.69 3.20
N VAL A 100 10.36 11.61 2.27
CA VAL A 100 9.78 11.32 0.95
C VAL A 100 10.62 10.32 0.16
N VAL A 101 11.95 10.46 0.16
CA VAL A 101 12.84 9.54 -0.56
C VAL A 101 12.74 8.13 0.01
N HIS A 102 12.79 8.00 1.34
CA HIS A 102 12.74 6.70 2.00
C HIS A 102 11.37 6.03 1.78
N ARG A 103 10.27 6.76 1.98
CA ARG A 103 8.91 6.25 1.72
C ARG A 103 8.70 5.83 0.27
N LEU A 104 9.21 6.64 -0.68
CA LEU A 104 9.14 6.31 -2.11
C LEU A 104 9.85 4.99 -2.42
N LEU A 105 11.04 4.77 -1.88
CA LEU A 105 11.82 3.56 -2.08
C LEU A 105 11.20 2.32 -1.44
N GLU A 106 10.70 2.43 -0.20
CA GLU A 106 9.94 1.35 0.45
C GLU A 106 8.67 1.01 -0.33
N ARG A 107 7.97 2.03 -0.87
CA ARG A 107 6.82 1.82 -1.74
C ARG A 107 7.20 1.13 -3.05
N MET A 108 8.30 1.52 -3.67
CA MET A 108 8.81 0.87 -4.88
C MET A 108 9.15 -0.61 -4.62
N GLU A 109 9.73 -0.93 -3.47
CA GLU A 109 10.04 -2.30 -3.06
C GLU A 109 8.77 -3.11 -2.81
N ARG A 110 7.89 -2.63 -1.93
CA ARG A 110 6.64 -3.30 -1.54
C ARG A 110 5.75 -3.62 -2.72
N LEU A 111 5.68 -2.73 -3.71
CA LEU A 111 4.79 -2.87 -4.87
C LEU A 111 5.49 -3.40 -6.13
N GLY A 112 6.81 -3.59 -6.10
CA GLY A 112 7.58 -4.07 -7.25
C GLY A 112 7.59 -3.09 -8.44
N LEU A 113 7.75 -1.79 -8.17
CA LEU A 113 7.61 -0.71 -9.18
C LEU A 113 8.84 -0.48 -10.04
N ASN A 114 9.92 -1.23 -9.81
CA ASN A 114 11.20 -0.96 -10.43
C ASN A 114 11.27 -1.57 -11.83
N GLU A 115 11.22 -0.69 -12.83
CA GLU A 115 11.20 -1.01 -14.25
C GLU A 115 12.57 -0.83 -14.93
N THR A 116 13.66 -0.62 -14.17
CA THR A 116 15.01 -0.38 -14.73
C THR A 116 15.48 -1.47 -15.68
N ALA A 117 15.05 -2.72 -15.49
CA ALA A 117 15.35 -3.84 -16.39
C ALA A 117 14.98 -3.57 -17.86
N ARG A 118 13.95 -2.74 -18.11
CA ARG A 118 13.51 -2.41 -19.48
C ARG A 118 14.54 -1.61 -20.26
N TYR A 119 15.36 -0.83 -19.56
CA TYR A 119 16.28 0.15 -20.13
C TYR A 119 17.74 -0.08 -19.73
N ASN A 120 17.99 -1.01 -18.82
CA ASN A 120 19.33 -1.48 -18.48
C ASN A 120 19.87 -2.37 -19.62
N PRO A 121 21.07 -2.10 -20.17
CA PRO A 121 21.70 -2.95 -21.17
C PRO A 121 21.85 -4.43 -20.78
N SER A 122 21.97 -4.76 -19.49
CA SER A 122 22.03 -6.16 -19.04
C SER A 122 20.66 -6.86 -19.01
N GLY A 123 19.56 -6.10 -19.11
CA GLY A 123 18.19 -6.61 -18.94
C GLY A 123 17.83 -6.94 -17.48
N GLU A 124 18.70 -6.65 -16.52
CA GLU A 124 18.49 -6.93 -15.10
C GLU A 124 17.92 -5.71 -14.37
N THR A 125 17.11 -5.95 -13.35
CA THR A 125 16.61 -4.89 -12.48
C THR A 125 17.74 -4.38 -11.59
N ILE A 126 18.00 -3.07 -11.64
CA ILE A 126 18.95 -2.41 -10.73
C ILE A 126 18.30 -2.35 -9.34
N PRO A 127 19.01 -2.67 -8.24
CA PRO A 127 18.45 -2.57 -6.89
C PRO A 127 17.84 -1.19 -6.61
N ASN A 128 16.73 -1.12 -5.86
CA ASN A 128 15.96 0.12 -5.69
C ASN A 128 16.81 1.32 -5.24
N TRP A 129 17.66 1.13 -4.24
CA TRP A 129 18.55 2.18 -3.74
C TRP A 129 19.60 2.64 -4.77
N ASN A 130 19.93 1.82 -5.77
CA ASN A 130 20.87 2.14 -6.85
C ASN A 130 20.17 2.57 -8.15
N ALA A 131 18.84 2.47 -8.20
CA ALA A 131 18.04 2.69 -9.41
C ALA A 131 17.87 4.16 -9.79
N PHE A 132 18.48 5.10 -9.06
CA PHE A 132 18.38 6.54 -9.29
C PHE A 132 19.68 7.07 -9.90
N GLY A 133 19.60 7.73 -11.05
CA GLY A 133 20.75 8.35 -11.73
C GLY A 133 20.84 9.86 -11.53
N ARG A 134 19.73 10.50 -11.15
CA ARG A 134 19.66 11.94 -10.92
C ARG A 134 18.65 12.30 -9.82
N ILE A 135 19.04 13.19 -8.91
CA ILE A 135 18.16 13.76 -7.88
C ILE A 135 18.36 15.27 -7.83
N ASP A 136 17.33 16.05 -8.16
CA ASP A 136 17.32 17.51 -8.00
C ASP A 136 16.29 17.94 -6.94
N ILE A 137 16.64 18.94 -6.12
CA ILE A 137 15.75 19.44 -5.06
C ILE A 137 15.36 20.90 -5.31
N GLY A 138 14.08 21.18 -5.48
CA GLY A 138 13.54 22.53 -5.57
C GLY A 138 12.99 23.00 -4.23
N SER A 139 13.42 24.18 -3.78
CA SER A 139 12.90 24.79 -2.54
C SER A 139 13.17 26.29 -2.50
N GLU A 140 12.40 27.01 -1.69
CA GLU A 140 12.74 28.36 -1.24
C GLU A 140 13.03 28.48 0.27
N SER A 141 12.79 27.42 1.05
CA SER A 141 13.10 27.29 2.48
C SER A 141 14.53 26.79 2.73
N LEU A 142 15.53 27.61 2.41
CA LEU A 142 16.95 27.26 2.55
C LEU A 142 17.39 27.09 4.02
N VAL A 143 18.05 25.96 4.32
CA VAL A 143 18.70 25.72 5.63
C VAL A 143 20.19 26.10 5.65
N ASP A 144 20.80 26.24 4.48
CA ASP A 144 22.20 26.63 4.27
C ASP A 144 22.31 27.46 2.97
N ARG A 145 23.34 28.31 2.86
CA ARG A 145 23.55 29.18 1.69
C ARG A 145 24.42 28.54 0.60
N SER A 146 25.15 27.49 0.93
CA SER A 146 26.11 26.82 0.03
C SER A 146 25.90 25.32 -0.03
N LYS A 147 25.66 24.64 1.10
CA LYS A 147 25.44 23.19 1.12
C LYS A 147 24.01 22.89 0.67
N SER A 148 23.88 22.11 -0.40
CA SER A 148 22.59 21.68 -0.94
C SER A 148 21.88 20.67 -0.03
N MET A 149 20.55 20.71 0.01
CA MET A 149 19.70 19.69 0.60
C MET A 149 19.88 18.33 -0.08
N LYS A 150 20.14 18.33 -1.41
CA LYS A 150 20.51 17.10 -2.15
C LYS A 150 21.66 16.36 -1.46
N SER A 151 22.67 17.10 -1.00
CA SER A 151 23.81 16.49 -0.30
C SER A 151 23.52 16.01 1.12
N TYR A 152 22.38 16.38 1.72
CA TYR A 152 21.88 15.72 2.93
C TYR A 152 21.15 14.42 2.57
N VAL A 153 20.33 14.41 1.51
CA VAL A 153 19.61 13.22 1.03
C VAL A 153 20.57 12.09 0.62
N MET A 154 21.77 12.43 0.11
CA MET A 154 22.80 11.42 -0.19
C MET A 154 23.22 10.56 1.02
N ASP A 155 22.99 11.01 2.26
CA ASP A 155 23.20 10.17 3.45
C ASP A 155 22.38 8.87 3.40
N LEU A 156 21.18 8.90 2.81
CA LEU A 156 20.36 7.70 2.62
C LEU A 156 21.03 6.71 1.66
N PHE A 157 21.53 7.19 0.53
CA PHE A 157 22.17 6.35 -0.49
C PHE A 157 23.52 5.80 -0.02
N GLU A 158 24.27 6.57 0.76
CA GLU A 158 25.49 6.08 1.42
C GLU A 158 25.21 4.95 2.41
N ARG A 159 24.11 5.05 3.17
CA ARG A 159 23.74 4.07 4.21
C ARG A 159 23.06 2.82 3.68
N TYR A 160 22.07 3.01 2.81
CA TYR A 160 21.16 1.95 2.38
C TYR A 160 21.43 1.46 0.95
N GLY A 161 22.16 2.22 0.14
CA GLY A 161 22.49 1.91 -1.25
C GLY A 161 23.91 1.38 -1.48
N ASP A 162 24.52 0.73 -0.48
CA ASP A 162 25.89 0.20 -0.53
C ASP A 162 26.94 1.27 -0.96
N GLY A 163 26.75 2.52 -0.50
CA GLY A 163 27.67 3.61 -0.82
C GLY A 163 27.44 4.26 -2.18
N GLU A 164 26.26 4.10 -2.79
CA GLU A 164 25.91 4.72 -4.07
C GLU A 164 26.10 6.24 -4.04
N ALA A 165 27.03 6.73 -4.85
CA ALA A 165 27.39 8.15 -4.92
C ALA A 165 27.28 8.72 -6.35
N ASN A 166 27.10 7.87 -7.35
CA ASN A 166 27.01 8.29 -8.75
C ASN A 166 25.57 8.71 -9.08
N ILE A 167 25.13 9.81 -8.49
CA ILE A 167 23.78 10.37 -8.68
C ILE A 167 23.93 11.87 -8.98
N GLU A 168 23.57 12.28 -10.19
CA GLU A 168 23.61 13.69 -10.62
C GLU A 168 22.59 14.56 -9.87
N GLY A 169 22.68 15.88 -10.07
CA GLY A 169 21.69 16.85 -9.60
C GLY A 169 22.07 17.56 -8.30
N VAL A 170 21.44 18.72 -8.09
CA VAL A 170 21.68 19.65 -6.97
C VAL A 170 20.38 20.39 -6.62
N ASP A 171 20.46 21.42 -5.79
CA ASP A 171 19.31 22.24 -5.43
C ASP A 171 19.01 23.31 -6.51
N MET A 172 17.73 23.61 -6.72
CA MET A 172 17.20 24.62 -7.64
C MET A 172 16.40 25.66 -6.86
N TYR A 173 16.73 26.95 -7.03
CA TYR A 173 16.14 28.03 -6.24
C TYR A 173 15.58 29.15 -7.14
N ASN A 174 14.26 29.34 -7.10
CA ASN A 174 13.57 30.56 -7.52
C ASN A 174 12.15 30.56 -6.93
N ALA A 175 12.00 31.00 -5.66
CA ALA A 175 10.70 30.99 -4.97
C ALA A 175 9.94 29.66 -5.19
N CYS A 176 8.62 29.70 -5.33
CA CYS A 176 7.77 28.56 -5.65
C CYS A 176 8.04 27.86 -7.00
N TYR A 177 8.97 28.34 -7.84
CA TYR A 177 9.30 27.72 -9.14
C TYR A 177 10.40 26.65 -9.03
N GLY A 178 11.16 26.62 -7.93
CA GLY A 178 12.30 25.70 -7.76
C GLY A 178 11.97 24.23 -8.02
N GLY A 179 10.82 23.75 -7.51
CA GLY A 179 10.35 22.37 -7.72
C GLY A 179 10.10 22.05 -9.19
N GLN A 180 9.49 22.99 -9.93
CA GLN A 180 9.29 22.83 -11.37
C GLN A 180 10.63 22.81 -12.12
N ALA A 181 11.57 23.67 -11.75
CA ALA A 181 12.89 23.68 -12.37
C ALA A 181 13.61 22.33 -12.18
N ALA A 182 13.53 21.73 -10.99
CA ALA A 182 14.07 20.40 -10.69
C ALA A 182 13.41 19.31 -11.56
N GLY A 183 12.08 19.30 -11.65
CA GLY A 183 11.34 18.36 -12.51
C GLY A 183 11.69 18.48 -13.99
N LEU A 184 11.83 19.72 -14.49
CA LEU A 184 12.27 19.97 -15.87
C LEU A 184 13.71 19.50 -16.12
N CYS A 185 14.61 19.60 -15.14
CA CYS A 185 15.97 19.07 -15.27
C CYS A 185 15.97 17.55 -15.31
N CYS A 186 15.18 16.89 -14.46
CA CYS A 186 15.05 15.43 -14.46
C CYS A 186 14.53 14.90 -15.79
N ILE A 187 13.45 15.47 -16.34
CA ILE A 187 12.93 15.02 -17.63
C ILE A 187 13.90 15.29 -18.79
N ASN A 188 14.52 16.47 -18.83
CA ASN A 188 15.50 16.78 -19.88
C ASN A 188 16.71 15.83 -19.80
N TRP A 189 17.12 15.40 -18.60
CA TRP A 189 18.19 14.43 -18.42
C TRP A 189 17.78 13.03 -18.91
N VAL A 190 16.56 12.57 -18.58
CA VAL A 190 16.03 11.28 -19.08
C VAL A 190 15.94 11.25 -20.61
N GLU A 191 15.63 12.38 -21.24
CA GLU A 191 15.55 12.52 -22.71
C GLU A 191 16.92 12.78 -23.38
N SER A 192 18.00 12.90 -22.60
CA SER A 192 19.33 13.26 -23.13
C SER A 192 20.15 12.05 -23.57
N ASP A 193 21.22 12.30 -24.32
CA ASP A 193 22.26 11.31 -24.65
C ASP A 193 23.09 10.87 -23.43
N ARG A 194 22.95 11.55 -22.29
CA ARG A 194 23.66 11.25 -21.03
C ARG A 194 22.85 10.42 -20.05
N TRP A 195 21.62 10.07 -20.40
CA TRP A 195 20.81 9.18 -19.58
C TRP A 195 21.44 7.79 -19.49
N ASP A 196 21.44 7.21 -18.28
CA ASP A 196 22.13 5.96 -17.97
C ASP A 196 21.17 4.80 -17.68
N GLY A 197 19.88 4.95 -18.01
CA GLY A 197 18.85 3.92 -17.82
C GLY A 197 18.24 3.91 -16.42
N ARG A 198 18.63 4.82 -15.51
CA ARG A 198 18.10 4.94 -14.15
C ARG A 198 17.02 6.01 -14.03
N TYR A 199 16.30 6.01 -12.91
CA TYR A 199 15.27 7.01 -12.61
C TYR A 199 15.84 8.40 -12.35
N GLY A 200 15.11 9.42 -12.79
CA GLY A 200 15.26 10.79 -12.29
C GLY A 200 14.28 11.07 -11.16
N LEU A 201 14.69 11.76 -10.11
CA LEU A 201 13.82 12.14 -8.99
C LEU A 201 13.92 13.65 -8.75
N SER A 202 12.79 14.35 -8.88
CA SER A 202 12.71 15.74 -8.42
C SER A 202 12.02 15.79 -7.06
N ILE A 203 12.58 16.53 -6.12
CA ILE A 203 11.97 16.76 -4.81
C ILE A 203 11.61 18.22 -4.69
N ALA A 204 10.34 18.55 -4.53
CA ALA A 204 9.89 19.88 -4.14
C ALA A 204 9.64 19.88 -2.63
N THR A 205 10.24 20.78 -1.86
CA THR A 205 10.08 20.82 -0.40
C THR A 205 9.98 22.26 0.09
N ASP A 206 9.01 22.59 0.93
CA ASP A 206 8.93 23.92 1.54
C ASP A 206 8.04 23.96 2.78
N ILE A 207 8.33 24.97 3.60
CA ILE A 207 7.49 25.39 4.72
C ILE A 207 7.16 26.87 4.50
N SER A 208 5.87 27.16 4.31
CA SER A 208 5.35 28.53 4.31
C SER A 208 5.38 29.08 5.72
N GLU A 209 6.48 29.78 6.02
CA GLU A 209 6.72 30.31 7.35
C GLU A 209 5.78 31.49 7.60
N ALA A 210 4.95 31.34 8.63
CA ALA A 210 3.90 32.31 8.94
C ALA A 210 3.93 32.62 10.44
N PRO A 211 4.57 33.72 10.89
CA PRO A 211 4.57 34.07 12.31
C PRO A 211 3.13 34.23 12.82
N SER A 212 2.92 34.22 14.13
CA SER A 212 1.57 34.29 14.76
C SER A 212 0.63 35.40 14.25
N MET A 213 1.15 36.47 13.64
CA MET A 213 0.36 37.53 12.99
C MET A 213 -0.19 37.15 11.60
N ALA A 214 0.40 36.19 10.91
CA ALA A 214 0.06 35.73 9.57
C ALA A 214 -0.20 34.22 9.49
N LEU A 215 -0.41 33.56 10.63
CA LEU A 215 -0.52 32.10 10.75
C LEU A 215 -1.57 31.46 9.81
N PHE A 216 -2.58 32.22 9.38
CA PHE A 216 -3.55 31.79 8.37
C PHE A 216 -2.93 31.43 7.00
N CYS A 217 -1.70 31.90 6.73
CA CYS A 217 -0.91 31.57 5.54
C CYS A 217 0.14 30.47 5.78
N VAL A 218 0.08 29.76 6.91
CA VAL A 218 0.97 28.61 7.14
C VAL A 218 0.62 27.46 6.19
N GLY A 219 1.60 26.66 5.83
CA GLY A 219 1.43 25.45 5.04
C GLY A 219 2.80 24.78 4.88
N ALA A 220 2.83 23.46 4.77
CA ALA A 220 4.08 22.72 4.68
C ALA A 220 3.84 21.37 4.02
N SER A 221 4.70 21.02 3.07
CA SER A 221 4.65 19.73 2.39
C SER A 221 5.98 19.47 1.68
N CYS A 222 6.14 18.25 1.19
CA CYS A 222 7.19 17.86 0.27
C CYS A 222 6.62 16.86 -0.73
N ALA A 223 7.04 16.94 -1.99
CA ALA A 223 6.67 16.00 -3.03
C ALA A 223 7.93 15.45 -3.71
N GLY A 224 8.02 14.12 -3.79
CA GLY A 224 9.06 13.40 -4.53
C GLY A 224 8.44 12.82 -5.79
N THR A 225 8.87 13.31 -6.95
CA THR A 225 8.31 12.95 -8.25
C THR A 225 9.31 12.15 -9.05
N LEU A 226 8.94 10.91 -9.37
CA LEU A 226 9.77 9.97 -10.14
C LEU A 226 9.56 10.21 -11.64
N PHE A 227 10.65 10.31 -12.39
CA PHE A 227 10.67 10.51 -13.84
C PHE A 227 11.39 9.36 -14.54
N PHE A 228 10.76 8.87 -15.61
CA PHE A 228 11.27 7.78 -16.44
C PHE A 228 10.53 7.77 -17.80
N PRO A 229 11.00 7.02 -18.81
CA PRO A 229 10.26 6.77 -20.05
C PRO A 229 8.97 5.98 -19.82
N ASP A 230 8.08 5.95 -20.81
CA ASP A 230 6.79 5.24 -20.75
C ASP A 230 5.98 5.55 -19.49
N ALA A 231 5.96 6.82 -19.11
CA ALA A 231 5.33 7.27 -17.88
C ALA A 231 3.80 7.16 -17.96
N PRO A 232 3.13 6.72 -16.88
CA PRO A 232 1.70 6.93 -16.63
C PRO A 232 1.24 8.36 -16.88
N LEU A 233 2.09 9.35 -16.57
CA LEU A 233 1.81 10.76 -16.80
C LEU A 233 2.85 11.35 -17.76
N PRO A 234 2.77 11.09 -19.08
CA PRO A 234 3.75 11.61 -20.01
C PRO A 234 3.68 13.14 -20.08
N HIS A 235 4.84 13.77 -20.13
CA HIS A 235 4.96 15.21 -20.30
C HIS A 235 5.01 15.54 -21.80
N HIS A 236 4.11 16.41 -22.27
CA HIS A 236 4.10 16.83 -23.67
C HIS A 236 5.18 17.89 -23.94
N SER A 237 5.65 17.94 -25.19
CA SER A 237 6.63 18.92 -25.65
C SER A 237 6.10 20.36 -25.71
N TYR A 238 4.77 20.56 -25.62
CA TYR A 238 4.12 21.87 -25.59
C TYR A 238 4.32 22.57 -24.24
N ARG A 239 5.54 23.08 -24.03
CA ARG A 239 5.95 23.87 -22.86
C ARG A 239 6.25 25.31 -23.24
N ALA A 240 5.83 26.28 -22.44
CA ALA A 240 6.26 27.67 -22.54
C ALA A 240 6.72 28.19 -21.17
N SER A 241 7.60 29.19 -21.18
CA SER A 241 8.11 29.81 -19.96
C SER A 241 8.06 31.34 -20.08
N CYS A 242 7.84 32.01 -18.95
CA CYS A 242 7.95 33.46 -18.83
C CYS A 242 8.80 33.79 -17.61
N ILE A 243 9.93 34.46 -17.84
CA ILE A 243 10.88 34.88 -16.81
C ILE A 243 11.08 36.38 -16.94
N MET A 244 10.91 37.11 -15.84
CA MET A 244 11.01 38.57 -15.80
C MET A 244 11.72 39.01 -14.52
N HIS A 245 12.40 40.15 -14.53
CA HIS A 245 12.96 40.73 -13.31
C HIS A 245 11.90 41.53 -12.53
N ARG A 246 11.54 41.09 -11.32
CA ARG A 246 10.49 41.66 -10.47
C ARG A 246 10.91 41.64 -8.99
N PHE A 247 10.35 42.56 -8.22
CA PHE A 247 10.47 42.62 -6.75
C PHE A 247 9.08 42.51 -6.12
N ASP A 248 8.29 41.55 -6.58
CA ASP A 248 6.93 41.30 -6.13
C ASP A 248 6.88 40.57 -4.78
N PHE A 249 7.71 39.53 -4.63
CA PHE A 249 7.93 38.81 -3.39
C PHE A 249 9.37 38.28 -3.39
N PHE A 250 10.11 38.53 -2.32
CA PHE A 250 11.51 38.11 -2.20
C PHE A 250 11.99 38.07 -0.75
N LYS A 251 13.02 37.25 -0.50
CA LYS A 251 13.73 37.11 0.78
C LYS A 251 15.18 37.57 0.58
N PRO A 252 15.50 38.88 0.71
CA PRO A 252 16.84 39.37 0.39
C PRO A 252 17.89 38.85 1.37
N VAL A 253 19.11 38.63 0.89
CA VAL A 253 20.23 38.19 1.75
C VAL A 253 20.45 39.21 2.88
N GLY A 254 20.46 38.74 4.12
CA GLY A 254 20.59 39.60 5.30
C GLY A 254 19.27 40.19 5.82
N TRP A 255 18.14 39.78 5.26
CA TRP A 255 16.83 40.08 5.84
C TRP A 255 16.70 39.48 7.24
N LYS A 256 16.24 40.29 8.18
CA LYS A 256 16.21 39.98 9.62
C LYS A 256 15.01 39.13 10.05
N SER A 257 14.05 38.92 9.15
CA SER A 257 12.85 38.13 9.40
C SER A 257 12.89 36.89 8.51
N ILE A 258 12.34 35.78 9.00
CA ILE A 258 12.14 34.57 8.20
C ILE A 258 11.11 34.83 7.08
N GLY A 259 10.11 35.68 7.37
CA GLY A 259 9.06 36.04 6.43
C GLY A 259 9.56 36.93 5.28
N PRO A 260 8.92 36.85 4.10
CA PRO A 260 9.31 37.56 2.88
C PRO A 260 9.01 39.06 2.95
N VAL A 261 9.69 39.82 2.07
CA VAL A 261 9.23 41.15 1.66
C VAL A 261 8.24 40.95 0.51
N VAL A 262 7.02 41.49 0.64
CA VAL A 262 5.93 41.24 -0.32
C VAL A 262 5.16 42.52 -0.67
N ASP A 263 4.94 42.71 -1.97
CA ASP A 263 3.90 43.59 -2.51
C ASP A 263 2.81 42.68 -3.11
N GLY A 264 1.74 42.46 -2.33
CA GLY A 264 0.69 41.51 -2.71
C GLY A 264 -0.06 41.91 -3.99
N LYS A 265 -0.25 43.21 -4.25
CA LYS A 265 -0.91 43.68 -5.47
C LYS A 265 -0.01 43.44 -6.67
N TYR A 266 1.26 43.82 -6.57
CA TYR A 266 2.23 43.63 -7.64
C TYR A 266 2.50 42.15 -7.93
N SER A 267 2.49 41.29 -6.90
CA SER A 267 2.60 39.83 -7.05
C SER A 267 1.47 39.25 -7.89
N ILE A 268 0.23 39.72 -7.69
CA ILE A 268 -0.91 39.29 -8.51
C ILE A 268 -0.74 39.75 -9.96
N ASP A 269 -0.29 40.98 -10.18
CA ASP A 269 -0.09 41.52 -11.53
C ASP A 269 1.03 40.77 -12.28
N ALA A 270 2.14 40.45 -11.60
CA ALA A 270 3.24 39.65 -12.15
C ALA A 270 2.78 38.22 -12.49
N TYR A 271 2.05 37.57 -11.57
CA TYR A 271 1.46 36.25 -11.79
C TYR A 271 0.55 36.21 -13.02
N MET A 272 -0.36 37.19 -13.16
CA MET A 272 -1.28 37.27 -14.31
C MET A 272 -0.55 37.54 -15.62
N THR A 273 0.50 38.36 -15.59
CA THR A 273 1.35 38.62 -16.77
C THR A 273 2.06 37.34 -17.23
N CYS A 274 2.58 36.55 -16.29
CA CYS A 274 3.19 35.25 -16.59
C CYS A 274 2.19 34.27 -17.19
N ILE A 275 0.95 34.23 -16.66
CA ILE A 275 -0.12 33.42 -17.25
C ILE A 275 -0.39 33.80 -18.69
N ASP A 276 -0.65 35.09 -18.96
CA ASP A 276 -0.97 35.55 -20.32
C ASP A 276 0.15 35.20 -21.29
N THR A 277 1.41 35.43 -20.89
CA THR A 277 2.58 35.14 -21.72
C THR A 277 2.71 33.65 -22.01
N CYS A 278 2.65 32.80 -20.97
CA CYS A 278 2.77 31.36 -21.14
C CYS A 278 1.59 30.78 -21.95
N TYR A 279 0.37 31.25 -21.68
CA TYR A 279 -0.84 30.88 -22.42
C TYR A 279 -0.69 31.15 -23.92
N GLU A 280 -0.34 32.39 -24.29
CA GLU A 280 -0.16 32.77 -25.70
C GLU A 280 0.95 31.95 -26.38
N CYS A 281 2.05 31.67 -25.67
CA CYS A 281 3.14 30.87 -26.21
C CYS A 281 2.74 29.39 -26.42
N VAL A 282 2.03 28.76 -25.47
CA VAL A 282 1.54 27.37 -25.64
C VAL A 282 0.51 27.31 -26.78
N LYS A 283 -0.42 28.26 -26.83
CA LYS A 283 -1.43 28.36 -27.88
C LYS A 283 -0.80 28.45 -29.27
N LYS A 284 0.22 29.31 -29.45
CA LYS A 284 0.98 29.40 -30.71
C LYS A 284 1.64 28.07 -31.08
N LYS A 285 2.26 27.37 -30.12
CA LYS A 285 2.84 26.04 -30.34
C LYS A 285 1.81 24.98 -30.75
N GLN A 286 0.53 25.22 -30.46
CA GLN A 286 -0.60 24.36 -30.84
C GLN A 286 -1.35 24.86 -32.08
N ASN A 287 -0.71 25.68 -32.93
CA ASN A 287 -1.31 26.27 -34.12
C ASN A 287 -2.56 27.10 -33.79
N ASP A 288 -2.46 27.95 -32.77
CA ASP A 288 -3.48 28.90 -32.31
C ASP A 288 -4.81 28.27 -31.85
N LYS A 289 -4.81 26.96 -31.57
CA LYS A 289 -5.95 26.27 -30.99
C LYS A 289 -6.23 26.80 -29.57
N PRO A 290 -7.49 27.11 -29.23
CA PRO A 290 -7.87 27.47 -27.85
C PRO A 290 -7.45 26.36 -26.87
N LEU A 291 -6.79 26.71 -25.77
CA LEU A 291 -6.24 25.69 -24.84
C LEU A 291 -7.35 24.83 -24.23
N PHE A 292 -8.49 25.42 -23.86
CA PHE A 292 -9.66 24.70 -23.34
C PHE A 292 -10.32 23.75 -24.34
N SER A 293 -10.00 23.86 -25.64
CA SER A 293 -10.41 22.88 -26.64
C SER A 293 -9.53 21.62 -26.65
N THR A 294 -8.35 21.69 -26.04
CA THR A 294 -7.34 20.62 -26.02
C THR A 294 -7.02 20.09 -24.62
N THR A 295 -7.60 20.67 -23.57
CA THR A 295 -7.34 20.33 -22.17
C THR A 295 -8.63 20.04 -21.42
N ASP A 296 -8.60 19.01 -20.57
CA ASP A 296 -9.72 18.60 -19.72
C ASP A 296 -9.58 19.17 -18.29
N TYR A 297 -8.36 19.22 -17.76
CA TYR A 297 -8.07 19.68 -16.39
C TYR A 297 -7.01 20.78 -16.36
N ASN A 298 -7.03 21.60 -15.31
CA ASN A 298 -6.10 22.71 -15.17
C ASN A 298 -5.55 22.78 -13.75
N VAL A 299 -4.23 22.73 -13.65
CA VAL A 299 -3.47 22.88 -12.41
C VAL A 299 -2.75 24.21 -12.46
N PHE A 300 -2.82 24.97 -11.35
CA PHE A 300 -2.07 26.20 -11.19
C PHE A 300 -1.30 26.18 -9.87
N HIS A 301 -0.16 26.85 -9.84
CA HIS A 301 0.52 27.21 -8.60
C HIS A 301 -0.37 28.15 -7.77
N THR A 302 -0.43 27.90 -6.46
CA THR A 302 -1.36 28.52 -5.52
C THR A 302 -0.65 29.14 -4.32
N GLY A 303 0.11 30.21 -4.54
CA GLY A 303 0.76 30.97 -3.45
C GLY A 303 -0.18 31.91 -2.68
N GLY A 304 -1.24 32.42 -3.32
CA GLY A 304 -2.16 33.42 -2.76
C GLY A 304 -3.57 32.90 -2.40
N GLY A 305 -3.76 31.58 -2.38
CA GLY A 305 -5.06 30.94 -2.15
C GLY A 305 -5.88 30.64 -3.42
N PHE A 306 -6.98 29.91 -3.23
CA PHE A 306 -7.85 29.42 -4.30
C PHE A 306 -8.43 30.54 -5.18
N HIS A 307 -8.72 31.71 -4.61
CA HIS A 307 -9.35 32.81 -5.36
C HIS A 307 -8.45 33.42 -6.44
N ILE A 308 -7.13 33.48 -6.20
CA ILE A 308 -6.19 33.97 -7.21
C ILE A 308 -6.13 33.00 -8.40
N VAL A 309 -6.15 31.71 -8.10
CA VAL A 309 -6.16 30.64 -9.11
C VAL A 309 -7.47 30.59 -9.89
N LYS A 310 -8.62 30.76 -9.22
CA LYS A 310 -9.91 30.93 -9.91
C LYS A 310 -9.88 32.14 -10.85
N LYS A 311 -9.33 33.28 -10.41
CA LYS A 311 -9.23 34.49 -11.23
C LYS A 311 -8.34 34.28 -12.46
N ALA A 312 -7.24 33.57 -12.30
CA ALA A 312 -6.32 33.19 -13.36
C ALA A 312 -6.95 32.24 -14.39
N PHE A 313 -7.62 31.20 -13.92
CA PHE A 313 -8.38 30.29 -14.76
C PHE A 313 -9.47 31.03 -15.56
N GLU A 314 -10.29 31.84 -14.89
CA GLU A 314 -11.33 32.64 -15.57
C GLU A 314 -10.74 33.64 -16.57
N ARG A 315 -9.53 34.15 -16.33
CA ARG A 315 -8.80 35.00 -17.26
C ARG A 315 -8.43 34.22 -18.54
N MET A 316 -7.88 33.01 -18.40
CA MET A 316 -7.63 32.14 -19.55
C MET A 316 -8.92 31.76 -20.28
N CYS A 317 -10.03 31.49 -19.57
CA CYS A 317 -11.32 31.22 -20.22
C CYS A 317 -11.78 32.39 -21.10
N ARG A 318 -11.60 33.64 -20.64
CA ARG A 318 -11.94 34.84 -21.43
C ARG A 318 -11.01 35.05 -22.62
N ALA A 319 -9.75 34.61 -22.52
CA ALA A 319 -8.80 34.68 -23.62
C ALA A 319 -9.13 33.65 -24.71
N ASP A 320 -9.59 32.46 -24.32
CA ASP A 320 -10.03 31.41 -25.24
C ASP A 320 -11.39 31.72 -25.89
N ASP A 321 -12.37 32.14 -25.07
CA ASP A 321 -13.72 32.51 -25.49
C ASP A 321 -14.14 33.85 -24.84
N PRO A 322 -13.92 34.98 -25.54
CA PRO A 322 -14.34 36.30 -25.09
C PRO A 322 -15.86 36.43 -24.89
N GLY A 323 -16.66 35.58 -25.55
CA GLY A 323 -18.12 35.55 -25.44
C GLY A 323 -18.65 34.73 -24.26
N SER A 324 -17.78 34.03 -23.53
CA SER A 324 -18.18 33.14 -22.44
C SER A 324 -19.00 33.84 -21.34
N SER A 325 -20.17 33.27 -21.03
CA SER A 325 -21.04 33.74 -19.97
C SER A 325 -20.44 33.46 -18.59
N HIS A 326 -20.96 34.14 -17.55
CA HIS A 326 -20.55 33.84 -16.17
C HIS A 326 -20.86 32.40 -15.77
N GLU A 327 -22.04 31.89 -16.15
CA GLU A 327 -22.47 30.53 -15.82
C GLU A 327 -21.60 29.47 -16.48
N GLN A 328 -21.27 29.63 -17.77
CA GLN A 328 -20.36 28.74 -18.49
C GLN A 328 -18.98 28.67 -17.81
N ARG A 329 -18.43 29.82 -17.40
CA ARG A 329 -17.15 29.85 -16.67
C ARG A 329 -17.24 29.18 -15.32
N GLN A 330 -18.33 29.35 -14.56
CA GLN A 330 -18.50 28.64 -13.29
C GLN A 330 -18.59 27.13 -13.49
N THR A 331 -19.27 26.65 -14.53
CA THR A 331 -19.28 25.22 -14.89
C THR A 331 -17.89 24.71 -15.20
N LEU A 332 -17.08 25.46 -15.96
CA LEU A 332 -15.69 25.10 -16.24
C LEU A 332 -14.83 25.09 -14.97
N VAL A 333 -15.01 26.05 -14.06
CA VAL A 333 -14.31 26.06 -12.75
C VAL A 333 -14.61 24.77 -11.99
N GLN A 334 -15.88 24.39 -11.86
CA GLN A 334 -16.27 23.17 -11.13
C GLN A 334 -15.69 21.92 -11.78
N LYS A 335 -15.78 21.78 -13.10
CA LYS A 335 -15.37 20.55 -13.79
C LYS A 335 -13.86 20.44 -14.01
N ARG A 336 -13.15 21.56 -14.19
CA ARG A 336 -11.76 21.55 -14.71
C ARG A 336 -10.74 22.14 -13.76
N LEU A 337 -11.16 22.91 -12.74
CA LEU A 337 -10.25 23.54 -11.78
C LEU A 337 -10.38 22.97 -10.37
N ILE A 338 -11.61 22.79 -9.87
CA ILE A 338 -11.85 22.29 -8.50
C ILE A 338 -11.15 20.96 -8.18
N PRO A 339 -11.10 19.97 -9.10
CA PRO A 339 -10.35 18.73 -8.86
C PRO A 339 -8.89 18.94 -8.45
N SER A 340 -8.26 20.04 -8.91
CA SER A 340 -6.84 20.31 -8.64
C SER A 340 -6.55 20.93 -7.27
N VAL A 341 -7.57 21.32 -6.48
CA VAL A 341 -7.34 22.12 -5.26
C VAL A 341 -7.81 21.46 -3.97
N HIS A 342 -8.22 20.19 -4.00
CA HIS A 342 -8.69 19.50 -2.78
C HIS A 342 -7.60 19.39 -1.72
N LEU A 343 -6.43 18.87 -2.08
CA LEU A 343 -5.28 18.72 -1.17
C LEU A 343 -4.78 20.07 -0.67
N LEU A 344 -4.64 21.03 -1.59
CA LEU A 344 -4.20 22.39 -1.24
C LEU A 344 -5.07 23.01 -0.14
N LYS A 345 -6.39 22.89 -0.23
CA LYS A 345 -7.33 23.52 0.72
C LYS A 345 -7.21 22.99 2.15
N ILE A 346 -6.58 21.85 2.35
CA ILE A 346 -6.37 21.24 3.68
C ILE A 346 -4.90 21.21 4.11
N ILE A 347 -3.96 21.32 3.16
CA ILE A 347 -2.51 21.40 3.46
C ILE A 347 -2.04 22.84 3.64
N GLY A 348 -2.61 23.80 2.92
CA GLY A 348 -2.14 25.19 2.91
C GLY A 348 -1.10 25.47 1.83
N PRO A 349 -0.65 26.73 1.73
CA PRO A 349 0.42 27.14 0.82
C PRO A 349 1.71 26.37 1.11
N CYS A 350 2.22 25.65 0.11
CA CYS A 350 3.43 24.83 0.22
C CYS A 350 4.45 25.19 -0.87
N HIS A 351 4.48 26.46 -1.27
CA HIS A 351 5.46 27.03 -2.21
C HIS A 351 5.75 26.14 -3.43
N THR A 352 6.95 25.56 -3.54
CA THR A 352 7.39 24.75 -4.69
C THR A 352 6.59 23.47 -4.89
N VAL A 353 5.97 22.95 -3.83
CA VAL A 353 5.23 21.68 -3.85
C VAL A 353 3.86 21.81 -4.50
N SER A 354 3.32 23.03 -4.54
CA SER A 354 1.94 23.34 -4.92
C SER A 354 1.49 22.70 -6.24
N SER A 355 2.29 22.79 -7.31
CA SER A 355 1.89 22.21 -8.61
C SER A 355 1.83 20.69 -8.58
N PHE A 356 2.77 20.03 -7.91
CA PHE A 356 2.79 18.56 -7.77
C PHE A 356 1.65 18.07 -6.89
N LEU A 357 1.38 18.79 -5.79
CA LEU A 357 0.24 18.52 -4.92
C LEU A 357 -1.09 18.62 -5.69
N ASN A 358 -1.21 19.63 -6.55
CA ASN A 358 -2.42 19.86 -7.33
C ASN A 358 -2.57 18.85 -8.49
N ILE A 359 -1.47 18.38 -9.08
CA ILE A 359 -1.49 17.24 -10.04
C ILE A 359 -2.03 16.00 -9.33
N SER A 360 -1.48 15.65 -8.16
CA SER A 360 -1.97 14.53 -7.36
C SER A 360 -3.43 14.70 -6.97
N SER A 361 -3.85 15.92 -6.60
CA SER A 361 -5.25 16.22 -6.28
C SER A 361 -6.20 15.86 -7.43
N VAL A 362 -5.84 16.15 -8.68
CA VAL A 362 -6.68 15.76 -9.83
C VAL A 362 -6.76 14.24 -9.97
N VAL A 363 -5.61 13.55 -9.95
CA VAL A 363 -5.56 12.08 -10.06
C VAL A 363 -6.40 11.43 -8.98
N MET A 364 -6.25 11.87 -7.74
CA MET A 364 -6.89 11.25 -6.59
C MET A 364 -8.38 11.58 -6.55
N SER A 365 -8.80 12.78 -6.97
CA SER A 365 -10.21 13.17 -6.92
C SER A 365 -11.01 12.75 -8.14
N GLN A 366 -10.36 12.40 -9.25
CA GLN A 366 -11.01 12.00 -10.49
C GLN A 366 -10.78 10.54 -10.80
N TRP A 367 -9.69 9.96 -10.30
CA TRP A 367 -9.33 8.56 -10.45
C TRP A 367 -9.42 8.10 -11.90
N GLU A 368 -10.21 7.06 -12.18
CA GLU A 368 -10.47 6.56 -13.54
C GLU A 368 -10.97 7.64 -14.51
N LYS A 369 -11.67 8.67 -14.04
CA LYS A 369 -12.16 9.77 -14.90
C LYS A 369 -11.03 10.62 -15.47
N ALA A 370 -9.84 10.61 -14.84
CA ALA A 370 -8.66 11.29 -15.33
C ALA A 370 -8.00 10.56 -16.51
N LEU A 371 -8.23 9.26 -16.69
CA LEU A 371 -7.56 8.47 -17.73
C LEU A 371 -7.89 8.98 -19.14
N GLY A 372 -6.86 9.04 -19.98
CA GLY A 372 -6.87 9.62 -21.33
C GLY A 372 -6.98 11.15 -21.38
N ARG A 373 -7.12 11.82 -20.23
CA ARG A 373 -7.37 13.27 -20.17
C ARG A 373 -6.08 14.07 -20.18
N ILE A 374 -6.16 15.27 -20.77
CA ILE A 374 -5.03 16.20 -20.86
C ILE A 374 -5.18 17.26 -19.77
N CYS A 375 -4.13 17.45 -18.98
CA CYS A 375 -4.03 18.54 -18.02
C CYS A 375 -3.01 19.58 -18.45
N ILE A 376 -3.39 20.85 -18.32
CA ILE A 376 -2.43 21.94 -18.36
C ILE A 376 -1.98 22.30 -16.96
N VAL A 377 -0.67 22.43 -16.79
CA VAL A 377 -0.05 22.77 -15.52
C VAL A 377 0.65 24.12 -15.69
N PHE A 378 0.31 25.07 -14.83
CA PHE A 378 1.00 26.36 -14.72
C PHE A 378 1.68 26.48 -13.37
N THR A 379 2.99 26.69 -13.38
CA THR A 379 3.79 26.93 -12.17
C THR A 379 4.40 28.32 -12.23
N TYR A 380 4.41 29.00 -11.08
CA TYR A 380 4.94 30.35 -10.93
C TYR A 380 5.76 30.43 -9.65
N GLY A 381 6.85 31.19 -9.67
CA GLY A 381 7.57 31.66 -8.50
C GLY A 381 7.92 33.14 -8.69
N SER A 382 7.76 33.91 -7.63
CA SER A 382 8.06 35.34 -7.62
C SER A 382 9.53 35.67 -7.92
N GLY A 383 9.79 36.92 -8.32
CA GLY A 383 11.11 37.40 -8.76
C GLY A 383 11.31 37.67 -10.26
N CYS A 384 10.61 37.10 -11.25
CA CYS A 384 9.72 35.95 -11.27
C CYS A 384 10.05 34.99 -12.43
N ALA A 385 9.74 33.71 -12.23
CA ALA A 385 9.87 32.65 -13.23
C ALA A 385 8.59 31.81 -13.27
N SER A 386 8.22 31.35 -14.47
CA SER A 386 7.03 30.53 -14.65
C SER A 386 7.16 29.61 -15.86
N SER A 387 6.42 28.50 -15.82
CA SER A 387 6.23 27.60 -16.96
C SER A 387 4.79 27.11 -17.02
N MET A 388 4.31 26.93 -18.26
CA MET A 388 3.07 26.24 -18.58
C MET A 388 3.37 25.06 -19.48
N TYR A 389 2.84 23.89 -19.16
CA TYR A 389 3.06 22.67 -19.93
C TYR A 389 1.83 21.76 -19.87
N GLN A 390 1.80 20.75 -20.73
CA GLN A 390 0.75 19.76 -20.74
C GLN A 390 1.27 18.39 -20.28
N ILE A 391 0.42 17.68 -19.55
CA ILE A 391 0.57 16.27 -19.22
C ILE A 391 -0.71 15.53 -19.66
N ARG A 392 -0.59 14.23 -19.90
CA ARG A 392 -1.74 13.34 -20.09
C ARG A 392 -1.74 12.31 -18.98
N TRP A 393 -2.88 11.75 -18.62
CA TRP A 393 -2.95 10.57 -17.76
C TRP A 393 -3.21 9.34 -18.60
N ASP A 394 -2.18 8.53 -18.80
CA ASP A 394 -2.28 7.24 -19.52
C ASP A 394 -2.62 6.10 -18.58
N ASP A 395 -2.21 6.21 -17.32
CA ASP A 395 -2.53 5.28 -16.27
C ASP A 395 -2.70 6.02 -14.93
N ILE A 396 -3.30 5.35 -13.96
CA ILE A 396 -3.38 5.83 -12.59
C ILE A 396 -2.03 5.48 -11.94
N PRO A 397 -1.18 6.47 -11.61
CA PRO A 397 0.03 6.20 -10.85
C PRO A 397 -0.37 5.57 -9.50
N TRP A 398 0.57 5.01 -8.74
CA TRP A 398 0.35 4.34 -7.44
C TRP A 398 -0.14 5.26 -6.29
N MET A 399 -1.00 6.23 -6.60
CA MET A 399 -1.79 7.04 -5.70
C MET A 399 -3.08 6.27 -5.39
N VAL A 400 -3.72 6.62 -4.28
CA VAL A 400 -5.02 6.09 -3.89
C VAL A 400 -6.10 7.14 -4.13
N PRO A 401 -7.38 6.76 -4.22
CA PRO A 401 -8.48 7.71 -4.31
C PRO A 401 -8.45 8.80 -3.24
N LEU A 402 -9.01 9.98 -3.50
CA LEU A 402 -8.91 11.13 -2.58
C LEU A 402 -9.56 10.86 -1.23
N ALA A 403 -10.70 10.15 -1.23
CA ALA A 403 -11.35 9.72 0.01
C ALA A 403 -10.41 8.82 0.81
N ALA A 404 -9.77 7.88 0.12
CA ALA A 404 -8.80 6.96 0.68
C ALA A 404 -7.59 7.73 1.27
N TRP A 405 -7.03 8.67 0.52
CA TRP A 405 -5.91 9.42 1.06
C TRP A 405 -6.27 10.31 2.25
N LYS A 406 -7.52 10.80 2.34
CA LYS A 406 -7.95 11.66 3.46
C LYS A 406 -7.98 10.94 4.80
N ILE A 407 -8.35 9.66 4.87
CA ILE A 407 -8.37 8.98 6.17
C ILE A 407 -6.95 8.76 6.68
N GLU A 408 -6.01 8.36 5.81
CA GLU A 408 -4.57 8.35 6.10
C GLU A 408 -4.07 9.73 6.57
N PHE A 409 -4.43 10.78 5.82
CA PHE A 409 -4.05 12.16 6.11
C PHE A 409 -4.51 12.66 7.48
N TYR A 410 -5.67 12.21 7.96
CA TYR A 410 -6.21 12.62 9.26
C TYR A 410 -5.87 11.69 10.42
N ARG A 411 -5.53 10.42 10.15
CA ARG A 411 -5.18 9.42 11.18
C ARG A 411 -4.12 9.93 12.16
N GLU A 412 -3.02 10.45 11.63
CA GLU A 412 -1.88 10.90 12.42
C GLU A 412 -1.88 12.43 12.65
N ALA A 413 -3.00 13.10 12.37
CA ALA A 413 -3.12 14.54 12.45
C ALA A 413 -3.23 15.03 13.90
N ILE A 414 -2.43 16.03 14.25
CA ILE A 414 -2.44 16.64 15.57
C ILE A 414 -3.03 18.04 15.44
N TRP A 415 -4.29 18.18 15.86
CA TRP A 415 -4.96 19.47 15.89
C TRP A 415 -4.27 20.42 16.89
N GLN A 416 -4.10 21.67 16.48
CA GLN A 416 -3.61 22.75 17.33
C GLN A 416 -4.52 23.97 17.20
N HIS A 417 -4.97 24.50 18.33
CA HIS A 417 -5.66 25.79 18.34
C HIS A 417 -4.66 26.91 17.96
N PRO A 418 -5.06 27.93 17.16
CA PRO A 418 -4.19 29.03 16.75
C PRO A 418 -3.45 29.76 17.88
N SER A 419 -4.01 29.79 19.09
CA SER A 419 -3.40 30.44 20.25
C SER A 419 -2.21 29.69 20.87
N THR A 420 -1.95 28.44 20.45
CA THR A 420 -0.85 27.62 20.96
C THR A 420 0.52 28.17 20.56
N ASN A 421 0.61 28.87 19.40
CA ASN A 421 1.84 29.46 18.87
C ASN A 421 3.02 28.48 18.72
N ILE A 422 2.75 27.19 18.49
CA ILE A 422 3.80 26.18 18.28
C ILE A 422 4.69 26.51 17.06
N GLN A 423 4.11 27.09 16.01
CA GLN A 423 4.83 27.52 14.81
C GLN A 423 5.82 28.66 15.08
N ASP A 424 5.57 29.50 16.10
CA ASP A 424 6.53 30.55 16.49
C ASP A 424 7.85 29.94 17.00
N VAL A 425 7.82 28.71 17.55
CA VAL A 425 9.04 27.99 17.93
C VAL A 425 9.84 27.64 16.67
N TYR A 426 9.19 27.11 15.63
CA TYR A 426 9.84 26.87 14.34
C TYR A 426 10.42 28.17 13.75
N CYS A 427 9.65 29.27 13.75
CA CYS A 427 10.16 30.58 13.30
C CYS A 427 11.32 31.11 14.14
N ALA A 428 11.52 30.62 15.37
CA ALA A 428 12.64 31.01 16.21
C ALA A 428 13.91 30.18 15.97
N ILE A 429 13.83 29.03 15.28
CA ILE A 429 14.99 28.13 15.08
C ILE A 429 15.80 28.41 13.81
N TRP A 430 15.24 29.10 12.81
CA TRP A 430 15.83 29.19 11.47
C TRP A 430 17.27 29.75 11.42
N MET A 431 17.72 30.54 12.40
CA MET A 431 19.10 31.02 12.54
C MET A 431 19.83 30.52 13.79
N LYS A 432 19.26 29.55 14.52
CA LYS A 432 19.86 29.06 15.78
C LYS A 432 20.89 27.97 15.51
N PHE A 433 22.02 28.09 16.17
CA PHE A 433 23.03 27.04 16.33
C PHE A 433 22.98 26.54 17.77
N ASP A 434 23.57 25.37 18.03
CA ASP A 434 23.60 24.75 19.37
C ASP A 434 22.19 24.59 19.95
N TYR A 435 21.32 23.96 19.17
CA TYR A 435 19.90 23.87 19.43
C TYR A 435 19.42 22.42 19.34
N ARG A 436 18.53 22.04 20.28
CA ARG A 436 17.81 20.78 20.26
C ARG A 436 16.31 21.09 20.25
N PRO A 437 15.51 20.42 19.42
CA PRO A 437 14.07 20.65 19.39
C PRO A 437 13.43 20.44 20.76
N ILE A 438 12.51 21.34 21.11
CA ILE A 438 11.83 21.37 22.40
C ILE A 438 10.32 21.53 22.28
N ALA A 439 9.77 21.88 21.11
CA ALA A 439 8.37 22.27 20.99
C ALA A 439 7.43 21.16 21.51
N ARG A 440 7.65 19.90 21.13
CA ARG A 440 6.81 18.80 21.61
C ARG A 440 6.83 18.67 23.14
N ALA A 441 7.99 18.79 23.78
CA ALA A 441 8.08 18.78 25.24
C ALA A 441 7.45 20.04 25.87
N MET A 442 7.70 21.21 25.28
CA MET A 442 7.18 22.51 25.74
C MET A 442 5.65 22.56 25.72
N PHE A 443 5.02 21.97 24.69
CA PHE A 443 3.57 21.90 24.53
C PHE A 443 2.95 20.60 25.06
N GLN A 444 3.71 19.80 25.82
CA GLN A 444 3.24 18.56 26.45
C GLN A 444 2.61 17.57 25.45
N ILE A 445 3.16 17.52 24.23
CA ILE A 445 2.75 16.59 23.20
C ILE A 445 3.36 15.23 23.53
N ASP A 446 2.53 14.20 23.50
CA ASP A 446 2.95 12.82 23.77
C ASP A 446 4.07 12.40 22.80
N PRO A 447 5.25 12.00 23.30
CA PRO A 447 6.37 11.55 22.48
C PRO A 447 6.06 10.26 21.70
N TRP A 448 5.03 9.50 22.06
CA TRP A 448 4.60 8.32 21.27
C TRP A 448 3.79 8.67 20.02
N LYS A 449 3.48 9.95 19.80
CA LYS A 449 2.87 10.43 18.55
C LYS A 449 3.88 10.69 17.42
N TYR A 450 5.16 10.42 17.61
CA TYR A 450 6.13 10.44 16.51
C TYR A 450 5.80 9.31 15.51
N GLN A 451 5.93 9.59 14.21
CA GLN A 451 5.75 8.57 13.18
C GLN A 451 7.08 7.85 12.93
N LEU A 452 7.09 6.52 13.04
CA LEU A 452 8.33 5.73 12.93
C LEU A 452 9.01 5.80 11.57
N ASP A 453 8.25 6.12 10.53
CA ASP A 453 8.72 6.18 9.15
C ASP A 453 9.18 7.59 8.71
N VAL A 454 9.04 8.60 9.58
CA VAL A 454 9.40 10.01 9.32
C VAL A 454 10.77 10.37 9.87
N TYR A 455 11.53 11.20 9.15
CA TYR A 455 12.77 11.79 9.66
C TYR A 455 12.51 13.06 10.46
N TYR A 456 13.10 13.11 11.66
CA TYR A 456 13.04 14.27 12.54
C TYR A 456 14.44 14.85 12.77
N LEU A 457 14.52 16.18 12.85
CA LEU A 457 15.69 16.89 13.33
C LEU A 457 15.89 16.57 14.82
N MET A 458 17.08 16.15 15.19
CA MET A 458 17.42 15.77 16.57
C MET A 458 18.28 16.83 17.26
N GLU A 459 19.17 17.45 16.50
CA GLU A 459 20.13 18.41 17.02
C GLU A 459 20.71 19.27 15.88
N ILE A 460 20.94 20.53 16.18
CA ILE A 460 21.81 21.45 15.44
C ILE A 460 22.97 21.75 16.36
N ASP A 461 24.20 21.38 15.98
CA ASP A 461 25.33 21.68 16.85
C ASP A 461 25.78 23.15 16.78
N LYS A 462 26.80 23.49 17.58
CA LYS A 462 27.42 24.82 17.62
C LYS A 462 28.01 25.32 16.28
N TRP A 463 28.14 24.45 15.29
CA TRP A 463 28.65 24.78 13.95
C TRP A 463 27.55 24.84 12.89
N GLY A 464 26.30 24.60 13.27
CA GLY A 464 25.16 24.55 12.34
C GLY A 464 24.98 23.21 11.64
N ARG A 465 25.73 22.16 12.04
CA ARG A 465 25.53 20.81 11.48
C ARG A 465 24.24 20.22 12.04
N ARG A 466 23.36 19.76 11.14
CA ARG A 466 22.05 19.19 11.47
C ARG A 466 22.10 17.67 11.47
N PHE A 467 21.50 17.04 12.48
CA PHE A 467 21.46 15.59 12.62
C PHE A 467 20.02 15.11 12.65
N TYR A 468 19.71 14.10 11.84
CA TYR A 468 18.36 13.56 11.66
C TYR A 468 18.29 12.10 12.10
N HIS A 469 17.11 11.66 12.56
CA HIS A 469 16.85 10.25 12.88
C HIS A 469 15.43 9.86 12.45
N ARG A 470 15.31 8.71 11.80
CA ARG A 470 14.00 8.17 11.37
C ARG A 470 13.24 7.66 12.60
N GLY A 471 12.00 8.09 12.75
CA GLY A 471 11.14 7.89 13.92
C GLY A 471 11.52 8.68 15.18
N GLY A 472 12.41 9.65 15.02
CA GLY A 472 12.70 10.66 16.04
C GLY A 472 13.15 10.09 17.38
N ILE A 473 12.60 10.62 18.48
CA ILE A 473 13.01 10.23 19.83
C ILE A 473 12.51 8.84 20.26
N ILE A 474 11.57 8.20 19.54
CA ILE A 474 11.02 6.88 19.93
C ILE A 474 11.63 5.70 19.17
N ALA A 475 12.05 5.87 17.92
CA ALA A 475 12.56 4.78 17.09
C ALA A 475 13.90 4.22 17.55
N PRO A 476 14.17 2.90 17.47
CA PRO A 476 15.36 2.25 18.01
C PRO A 476 16.71 2.84 17.53
N ALA A 477 17.80 2.41 18.18
CA ALA A 477 19.14 2.78 17.75
C ALA A 477 19.39 2.34 16.29
N LEU A 478 20.13 3.15 15.53
CA LEU A 478 20.49 2.79 14.16
C LEU A 478 21.29 1.49 14.16
N ASP A 479 20.81 0.51 13.38
CA ASP A 479 21.45 -0.78 13.21
C ASP A 479 22.93 -0.61 12.83
N PRO A 480 23.85 -1.32 13.49
CA PRO A 480 25.27 -1.34 13.13
C PRO A 480 25.59 -1.49 11.65
N GLN A 481 24.77 -2.22 10.87
CA GLN A 481 25.01 -2.45 9.45
C GLN A 481 24.89 -1.18 8.60
N TYR A 482 24.02 -0.23 8.97
CA TYR A 482 23.80 1.03 8.25
C TYR A 482 24.71 2.18 8.72
N ARG A 483 25.79 1.85 9.44
CA ARG A 483 26.76 2.84 9.92
C ARG A 483 27.78 3.13 8.84
N VAL A 484 27.98 4.41 8.57
CA VAL A 484 28.94 4.88 7.57
C VAL A 484 30.21 5.41 8.22
N ARG A 485 31.33 5.42 7.49
CA ARG A 485 32.63 5.87 8.02
C ARG A 485 32.59 7.30 8.56
N VAL A 486 31.80 8.16 7.92
CA VAL A 486 31.65 9.58 8.29
C VAL A 486 31.01 9.75 9.68
N ASP A 487 30.19 8.80 10.15
CA ASP A 487 29.58 8.86 11.49
C ASP A 487 30.64 8.90 12.60
N LYS A 488 31.78 8.22 12.37
CA LYS A 488 32.92 8.25 13.30
C LYS A 488 33.76 9.52 13.14
N ALA A 489 33.95 9.99 11.91
CA ALA A 489 34.79 11.15 11.61
C ALA A 489 34.17 12.47 12.10
N GLU A 490 32.87 12.67 11.85
CA GLU A 490 32.15 13.89 12.24
C GLU A 490 31.58 13.83 13.66
N GLY A 491 31.63 12.65 14.28
CA GLY A 491 30.98 12.40 15.56
C GLY A 491 29.46 12.46 15.46
N ARG A 492 28.88 12.01 14.33
CA ARG A 492 27.42 12.00 14.15
C ARG A 492 26.79 11.18 15.28
N PRO A 493 25.82 11.74 16.02
CA PRO A 493 25.21 11.04 17.13
C PRO A 493 24.40 9.86 16.57
N ARG A 494 24.93 8.66 16.81
CA ARG A 494 24.25 7.38 16.64
C ARG A 494 23.36 7.22 17.85
N ARG A 495 22.04 7.07 17.69
CA ARG A 495 21.10 7.07 18.82
C ARG A 495 21.54 6.10 19.94
N GLU A 496 22.16 6.67 20.98
CA GLU A 496 22.38 6.08 22.31
C GLU A 496 21.85 7.01 23.42
N LYS A 497 21.81 8.34 23.24
CA LYS A 497 21.09 9.32 24.09
C LYS A 497 20.68 10.59 23.33
N PHE A 498 19.38 10.74 23.03
CA PHE A 498 18.75 12.02 22.64
C PHE A 498 17.71 12.53 23.66
N GLY A 499 17.49 11.75 24.73
CA GLY A 499 16.50 12.00 25.77
C GLY A 499 16.20 10.68 26.50
N ALA A 500 15.48 10.75 27.62
CA ALA A 500 14.90 9.54 28.21
C ALA A 500 13.67 9.16 27.37
N ILE A 501 13.61 7.92 26.90
CA ILE A 501 12.39 7.36 26.30
C ILE A 501 11.45 7.08 27.48
N PRO A 502 10.30 7.76 27.60
CA PRO A 502 9.33 7.40 28.63
C PRO A 502 8.90 5.95 28.41
N GLU A 503 8.56 5.21 29.47
CA GLU A 503 7.93 3.90 29.28
C GLU A 503 6.70 4.07 28.38
N LYS A 504 6.56 3.19 27.38
CA LYS A 504 5.37 3.17 26.53
C LYS A 504 4.18 3.03 27.46
N PRO A 505 3.24 4.00 27.52
CA PRO A 505 2.05 3.84 28.32
C PRO A 505 1.40 2.52 27.91
N ALA A 506 0.89 1.75 28.87
CA ALA A 506 0.06 0.59 28.55
C ALA A 506 -0.99 1.07 27.55
N GLU A 507 -1.01 0.50 26.35
CA GLU A 507 -2.02 0.85 25.37
C GLU A 507 -3.36 0.63 26.07
N PRO A 508 -4.20 1.66 26.24
CA PRO A 508 -5.56 1.41 26.69
C PRO A 508 -6.13 0.38 25.72
N GLU A 509 -6.70 -0.71 26.24
CA GLU A 509 -7.41 -1.69 25.43
C GLU A 509 -8.22 -0.90 24.40
N LYS A 510 -7.86 -1.06 23.11
CA LYS A 510 -8.57 -0.39 22.03
C LYS A 510 -10.04 -0.69 22.29
N THR A 511 -10.86 0.35 22.42
CA THR A 511 -12.28 0.08 22.65
C THR A 511 -12.79 -0.72 21.46
N LEU A 512 -13.83 -1.55 21.64
CA LEU A 512 -14.46 -2.25 20.52
C LEU A 512 -14.68 -1.31 19.34
N ARG A 513 -15.03 -0.04 19.59
CA ARG A 513 -15.15 0.97 18.54
C ARG A 513 -13.83 1.36 17.88
N ASP A 514 -12.73 1.51 18.61
CA ASP A 514 -11.43 1.85 18.02
C ASP A 514 -10.85 0.64 17.24
N GLN A 515 -11.10 -0.59 17.72
CA GLN A 515 -10.81 -1.82 16.98
C GLN A 515 -11.69 -1.94 15.73
N TRP A 516 -12.98 -1.61 15.85
CA TRP A 516 -13.90 -1.56 14.73
C TRP A 516 -13.56 -0.44 13.74
N GLU A 517 -13.09 0.73 14.16
CA GLU A 517 -12.66 1.81 13.28
C GLU A 517 -11.32 1.48 12.59
N ASP A 518 -10.42 0.74 13.25
CA ASP A 518 -9.19 0.20 12.64
C ASP A 518 -9.50 -0.94 11.65
N ILE A 519 -10.42 -1.84 12.01
CA ILE A 519 -10.92 -2.90 11.14
C ILE A 519 -11.72 -2.32 9.97
N GLU A 520 -12.61 -1.36 10.22
CA GLU A 520 -13.40 -0.65 9.21
C GLU A 520 -12.47 0.15 8.29
N TYR A 521 -11.38 0.73 8.80
CA TYR A 521 -10.33 1.32 7.99
C TYR A 521 -9.56 0.27 7.17
N GLU A 522 -9.14 -0.84 7.77
CA GLU A 522 -8.43 -1.91 7.05
C GLU A 522 -9.34 -2.63 6.04
N MET A 523 -10.66 -2.62 6.26
CA MET A 523 -11.70 -3.17 5.39
C MET A 523 -12.24 -2.18 4.34
N THR A 524 -12.22 -0.86 4.59
CA THR A 524 -12.57 0.18 3.60
C THR A 524 -11.43 0.51 2.65
N TYR A 525 -10.22 0.02 2.94
CA TYR A 525 -9.02 0.18 2.11
C TYR A 525 -8.56 -1.16 1.53
N ASP A 526 -9.43 -1.77 0.74
CA ASP A 526 -8.98 -2.42 -0.47
C ASP A 526 -9.00 -1.39 -1.61
N ASN A 527 -7.93 -1.31 -2.41
CA ASN A 527 -7.65 -0.24 -3.38
C ASN A 527 -8.56 -0.27 -4.63
N THR A 528 -9.78 -0.78 -4.52
CA THR A 528 -10.69 -0.94 -5.65
C THR A 528 -12.08 -0.38 -5.40
N TYR A 529 -12.19 0.90 -5.01
CA TYR A 529 -13.31 1.71 -5.48
C TYR A 529 -13.13 3.21 -5.29
N ASP A 530 -13.66 4.00 -6.22
CA ASP A 530 -13.88 5.44 -6.04
C ASP A 530 -15.36 5.79 -6.28
N PRO A 531 -16.05 6.47 -5.35
CA PRO A 531 -17.49 6.76 -5.41
C PRO A 531 -17.81 8.06 -6.18
N PRO A 532 -19.09 8.31 -6.57
CA PRO A 532 -19.52 9.66 -6.94
C PRO A 532 -20.45 10.34 -5.91
N GLU A 533 -20.00 11.55 -5.51
CA GLU A 533 -20.60 12.81 -5.02
C GLU A 533 -21.98 12.84 -4.32
N GLU A 534 -22.25 13.69 -3.32
CA GLU A 534 -21.54 14.23 -2.15
C GLU A 534 -22.56 15.16 -1.44
N VAL A 535 -22.93 14.85 -0.20
CA VAL A 535 -23.21 15.87 0.85
C VAL A 535 -22.72 15.29 2.17
N ILE A 536 -21.64 15.85 2.69
CA ILE A 536 -21.05 15.47 3.98
C ILE A 536 -21.91 16.09 5.09
N GLN A 537 -22.49 15.27 5.98
CA GLN A 537 -23.07 15.75 7.22
C GLN A 537 -22.18 15.37 8.40
N GLU A 538 -21.60 16.37 9.04
CA GLU A 538 -20.69 16.20 10.18
C GLU A 538 -21.49 15.95 11.46
N ALA A 539 -21.22 14.84 12.16
CA ALA A 539 -21.77 14.58 13.49
C ALA A 539 -20.64 14.37 14.51
N TYR A 540 -20.80 14.96 15.69
CA TYR A 540 -19.91 14.78 16.84
C TYR A 540 -20.40 13.64 17.70
N GLN A 541 -19.50 12.76 18.09
CA GLN A 541 -19.84 11.74 19.05
C GLN A 541 -19.93 12.33 20.46
N LYS A 542 -21.07 12.15 21.11
CA LYS A 542 -21.34 12.74 22.42
C LYS A 542 -20.42 12.10 23.49
N GLY A 543 -19.47 12.87 24.01
CA GLY A 543 -18.57 12.46 25.10
C GLY A 543 -17.09 12.25 24.73
N LYS A 544 -16.70 12.44 23.46
CA LYS A 544 -15.29 12.50 23.02
C LYS A 544 -15.09 13.76 22.16
N ASP A 545 -14.73 14.89 22.79
CA ASP A 545 -14.37 16.12 22.08
C ASP A 545 -13.07 15.87 21.30
N GLY A 546 -13.19 15.58 20.00
CA GLY A 546 -12.05 15.35 19.09
C GLY A 546 -12.26 14.33 17.97
N HIS A 547 -13.29 13.46 18.03
CA HIS A 547 -13.58 12.46 16.99
C HIS A 547 -14.70 12.91 16.05
N LYS A 548 -14.47 12.81 14.73
CA LYS A 548 -15.46 13.03 13.66
C LYS A 548 -15.86 11.70 13.03
N LEU A 549 -17.16 11.48 12.83
CA LEU A 549 -17.70 10.38 12.01
C LEU A 549 -18.29 10.97 10.72
N VAL A 550 -18.03 10.32 9.58
CA VAL A 550 -18.52 10.72 8.25
C VAL A 550 -19.42 9.61 7.69
N PHE A 551 -20.63 9.94 7.26
CA PHE A 551 -21.57 9.02 6.60
C PHE A 551 -21.69 9.33 5.10
N VAL A 552 -21.84 8.30 4.24
CA VAL A 552 -21.91 8.40 2.77
C VAL A 552 -23.21 7.79 2.22
N ASN A 553 -23.84 8.44 1.23
CA ASN A 553 -25.00 7.93 0.48
C ASN A 553 -24.83 8.34 -1.01
N SER A 554 -25.00 7.44 -1.99
CA SER A 554 -24.61 7.68 -3.40
C SER A 554 -25.66 7.28 -4.46
N ALA A 555 -25.67 7.99 -5.59
CA ALA A 555 -26.41 7.69 -6.83
C ALA A 555 -25.55 8.00 -8.08
N VAL A 556 -25.72 7.25 -9.18
CA VAL A 556 -24.73 7.10 -10.27
C VAL A 556 -25.12 7.81 -11.59
N SER A 557 -24.11 8.32 -12.32
CA SER A 557 -24.15 8.53 -13.79
C SER A 557 -22.75 8.48 -14.45
N PRO A 558 -22.67 8.19 -15.77
CA PRO A 558 -21.59 7.36 -16.38
C PRO A 558 -20.49 8.14 -17.16
N ILE A 559 -19.28 7.55 -17.26
CA ILE A 559 -18.11 8.07 -18.03
C ILE A 559 -17.40 6.92 -18.80
N PRO A 560 -16.70 7.19 -19.94
CA PRO A 560 -16.35 6.23 -20.99
C PRO A 560 -14.86 5.78 -21.11
N GLN A 561 -14.73 4.51 -21.53
CA GLN A 561 -13.68 3.64 -22.13
C GLN A 561 -12.19 4.00 -22.27
N GLY A 562 -11.32 3.12 -21.71
CA GLY A 562 -9.87 3.09 -22.00
C GLY A 562 -9.00 1.92 -21.48
N THR A 563 -9.33 1.22 -20.40
CA THR A 563 -8.61 0.02 -19.92
C THR A 563 -9.51 -1.20 -20.10
N THR A 564 -9.03 -2.31 -20.64
CA THR A 564 -9.88 -3.41 -21.16
C THR A 564 -10.64 -4.15 -20.05
N ILE A 565 -11.81 -3.59 -19.74
CA ILE A 565 -12.96 -4.13 -18.99
C ILE A 565 -14.08 -4.54 -19.99
N TYR A 566 -13.83 -4.41 -21.30
CA TYR A 566 -14.85 -4.56 -22.35
C TYR A 566 -15.08 -5.99 -22.82
N ASN A 567 -16.36 -6.26 -23.14
CA ASN A 567 -16.78 -7.23 -24.14
C ASN A 567 -15.91 -7.05 -25.39
N ASP A 568 -15.15 -8.07 -25.79
CA ASP A 568 -14.28 -8.04 -26.98
C ASP A 568 -15.08 -8.13 -28.30
N GLY A 569 -16.41 -8.19 -28.20
CA GLY A 569 -17.36 -8.28 -29.30
C GLY A 569 -17.56 -9.69 -29.83
N GLN A 570 -16.94 -10.71 -29.22
CA GLN A 570 -17.07 -12.11 -29.61
C GLN A 570 -18.11 -12.81 -28.73
N GLU A 571 -18.73 -13.87 -29.27
CA GLU A 571 -19.56 -14.77 -28.48
C GLU A 571 -18.65 -15.57 -27.54
N HIS A 572 -18.94 -15.51 -26.24
CA HIS A 572 -18.22 -16.26 -25.20
C HIS A 572 -19.16 -17.25 -24.52
N SER A 573 -18.57 -18.31 -23.97
CA SER A 573 -19.28 -19.21 -23.06
C SER A 573 -18.85 -18.94 -21.62
N TYR A 574 -19.76 -19.11 -20.67
CA TYR A 574 -19.47 -18.97 -19.25
C TYR A 574 -19.78 -20.27 -18.53
N GLN A 575 -18.86 -20.67 -17.65
CA GLN A 575 -18.99 -21.84 -16.81
C GLN A 575 -18.93 -21.42 -15.35
N ILE A 576 -19.71 -22.08 -14.50
CA ILE A 576 -19.66 -21.92 -13.05
C ILE A 576 -18.92 -23.10 -12.41
N CYS A 577 -18.16 -22.81 -11.36
CA CYS A 577 -17.46 -23.81 -10.56
C CYS A 577 -17.68 -23.50 -9.08
N GLY A 578 -18.16 -24.47 -8.32
CA GLY A 578 -18.51 -24.26 -6.92
C GLY A 578 -18.23 -25.44 -6.00
N SER A 579 -18.46 -25.21 -4.70
CA SER A 579 -18.24 -26.17 -3.62
C SER A 579 -19.03 -27.47 -3.80
N TRP A 580 -20.20 -27.44 -4.42
CA TRP A 580 -21.03 -28.63 -4.70
C TRP A 580 -20.38 -29.65 -5.65
N THR A 581 -19.39 -29.23 -6.44
CA THR A 581 -18.56 -30.12 -7.28
C THR A 581 -17.19 -30.42 -6.66
N GLN A 582 -16.96 -30.00 -5.41
CA GLN A 582 -15.64 -30.00 -4.77
C GLN A 582 -14.59 -29.26 -5.61
N TRP A 583 -15.01 -28.22 -6.35
CA TRP A 583 -14.16 -27.45 -7.27
C TRP A 583 -13.54 -28.25 -8.43
N GLN A 584 -14.07 -29.45 -8.74
CA GLN A 584 -13.47 -30.35 -9.73
C GLN A 584 -14.08 -30.21 -11.14
N GLU A 585 -15.27 -29.63 -11.25
CA GLU A 585 -16.02 -29.58 -12.50
C GLU A 585 -16.46 -28.14 -12.84
N TRP A 586 -16.34 -27.79 -14.12
CA TRP A 586 -16.89 -26.57 -14.71
C TRP A 586 -18.17 -26.89 -15.44
N GLN A 587 -19.28 -26.34 -14.95
CA GLN A 587 -20.62 -26.57 -15.47
C GLN A 587 -21.04 -25.37 -16.33
N ASP A 588 -21.61 -25.62 -17.51
CA ASP A 588 -22.02 -24.55 -18.42
C ASP A 588 -23.22 -23.78 -17.85
N MET A 589 -23.21 -22.46 -18.01
CA MET A 589 -24.34 -21.58 -17.70
C MET A 589 -25.21 -21.40 -18.94
N ASP A 590 -26.53 -21.40 -18.79
CA ASP A 590 -27.48 -21.21 -19.88
C ASP A 590 -27.65 -19.72 -20.22
N GLU A 591 -27.75 -19.36 -21.50
CA GLU A 591 -27.97 -17.97 -21.91
C GLU A 591 -29.48 -17.66 -21.98
N GLU A 592 -29.94 -16.69 -21.18
CA GLU A 592 -31.32 -16.21 -21.13
C GLU A 592 -31.36 -14.67 -21.19
N ASP A 593 -32.00 -14.12 -22.23
CA ASP A 593 -32.17 -12.67 -22.44
C ASP A 593 -30.86 -11.84 -22.32
N GLY A 594 -29.73 -12.43 -22.72
CA GLY A 594 -28.40 -11.82 -22.67
C GLY A 594 -27.70 -11.90 -21.31
N ASN A 595 -28.28 -12.62 -20.35
CA ASN A 595 -27.63 -13.04 -19.11
C ASN A 595 -27.26 -14.52 -19.19
N TYR A 596 -26.35 -14.94 -18.32
CA TYR A 596 -25.96 -16.34 -18.15
C TYR A 596 -26.46 -16.81 -16.80
N VAL A 597 -27.30 -17.83 -16.78
CA VAL A 597 -27.99 -18.30 -15.58
C VAL A 597 -27.56 -19.71 -15.21
N PHE A 598 -27.56 -19.99 -13.91
CA PHE A 598 -27.31 -21.33 -13.39
C PHE A 598 -28.04 -21.54 -12.06
N SER A 599 -28.71 -22.67 -11.90
CA SER A 599 -29.40 -23.01 -10.64
C SER A 599 -28.46 -23.74 -9.68
N VAL A 600 -28.15 -23.10 -8.56
CA VAL A 600 -27.36 -23.68 -7.46
C VAL A 600 -28.32 -24.23 -6.41
N THR A 601 -28.15 -25.50 -6.04
CA THR A 601 -28.91 -26.11 -4.93
C THR A 601 -28.10 -26.03 -3.65
N LEU A 602 -28.65 -25.41 -2.59
CA LEU A 602 -27.98 -25.36 -1.29
C LEU A 602 -27.84 -26.76 -0.69
N GLY A 603 -26.61 -27.13 -0.33
CA GLY A 603 -26.32 -28.34 0.41
C GLY A 603 -26.65 -28.27 1.90
N GLU A 604 -26.24 -29.30 2.65
CA GLU A 604 -26.49 -29.42 4.10
C GLU A 604 -25.86 -28.29 4.93
N ASN A 605 -24.86 -27.59 4.40
CA ASN A 605 -24.23 -26.46 5.11
C ASN A 605 -25.09 -25.21 5.12
N MET A 606 -26.17 -25.19 4.33
CA MET A 606 -26.97 -24.00 4.06
C MET A 606 -26.14 -22.83 3.50
N TRP A 607 -24.97 -23.12 2.93
CA TRP A 607 -24.21 -22.19 2.12
C TRP A 607 -23.51 -22.94 0.98
N GLU A 608 -23.27 -22.27 -0.13
CA GLU A 608 -22.48 -22.75 -1.26
C GLU A 608 -21.58 -21.61 -1.78
N GLU A 609 -20.36 -21.95 -2.19
CA GLU A 609 -19.38 -21.00 -2.73
C GLU A 609 -19.10 -21.27 -4.21
N PHE A 610 -18.84 -20.22 -5.01
CA PHE A 610 -18.56 -20.39 -6.44
C PHE A 610 -17.76 -19.26 -7.09
N TYR A 611 -17.18 -19.53 -8.26
CA TYR A 611 -16.66 -18.54 -9.21
C TYR A 611 -17.08 -18.92 -10.65
N ILE A 612 -16.89 -18.00 -11.58
CA ILE A 612 -17.24 -18.16 -13.00
C ILE A 612 -15.95 -18.20 -13.83
N VAL A 613 -15.95 -18.93 -14.94
CA VAL A 613 -14.84 -19.04 -15.89
C VAL A 613 -15.35 -18.68 -17.27
N GLN A 614 -14.59 -17.86 -17.99
CA GLN A 614 -14.87 -17.57 -19.39
C GLN A 614 -14.15 -18.57 -20.32
N ASP A 615 -14.88 -19.12 -21.29
CA ASP A 615 -14.38 -19.98 -22.37
C ASP A 615 -13.61 -21.23 -21.92
N ARG A 616 -13.96 -21.80 -20.76
CA ARG A 616 -13.23 -22.92 -20.13
C ARG A 616 -11.72 -22.67 -20.08
N ASN A 617 -11.31 -21.43 -19.84
CA ASN A 617 -9.91 -21.03 -19.78
C ASN A 617 -9.52 -20.69 -18.33
N PRO A 618 -8.60 -21.45 -17.71
CA PRO A 618 -8.22 -21.25 -16.30
C PRO A 618 -7.52 -19.91 -16.03
N GLU A 619 -7.11 -19.18 -17.08
CA GLU A 619 -6.51 -17.85 -17.00
C GLU A 619 -7.55 -16.72 -17.09
N ARG A 620 -8.85 -17.05 -17.25
CA ARG A 620 -9.96 -16.12 -17.46
C ARG A 620 -11.06 -16.33 -16.40
N ASN A 621 -10.68 -16.29 -15.14
CA ASN A 621 -11.61 -16.42 -14.02
C ASN A 621 -12.34 -15.11 -13.77
N ILE A 622 -13.62 -15.22 -13.45
CA ILE A 622 -14.54 -14.16 -13.07
C ILE A 622 -15.01 -14.46 -11.65
N TYR A 623 -14.70 -13.57 -10.73
CA TYR A 623 -14.82 -13.81 -9.29
C TYR A 623 -15.15 -12.50 -8.57
N PRO A 624 -15.60 -12.51 -7.32
CA PRO A 624 -15.86 -11.26 -6.61
C PRO A 624 -14.56 -10.54 -6.28
N ALA A 625 -14.65 -9.22 -6.16
CA ALA A 625 -13.54 -8.40 -5.64
C ALA A 625 -13.10 -8.85 -4.24
N TYR A 626 -14.04 -9.28 -3.40
CA TYR A 626 -13.79 -9.74 -2.03
C TYR A 626 -14.13 -11.22 -1.87
N ASN A 627 -13.29 -11.95 -1.14
CA ASN A 627 -13.51 -13.38 -0.98
C ASN A 627 -14.75 -13.65 -0.14
N LYS A 628 -15.55 -14.64 -0.53
CA LYS A 628 -16.81 -15.05 0.10
C LYS A 628 -17.84 -13.91 0.16
N SER A 629 -17.82 -12.99 -0.82
CA SER A 629 -18.75 -11.86 -0.87
C SER A 629 -20.15 -12.25 -1.33
N TRP A 630 -21.11 -11.37 -1.02
CA TRP A 630 -22.52 -11.46 -1.42
C TRP A 630 -22.77 -11.13 -2.91
N LYS A 631 -23.99 -11.38 -3.40
CA LYS A 631 -24.47 -10.91 -4.71
C LYS A 631 -24.49 -9.38 -4.77
N GLY A 632 -24.39 -8.83 -5.98
CA GLY A 632 -24.35 -7.38 -6.20
C GLY A 632 -23.03 -6.71 -5.84
N ASN A 633 -22.05 -7.45 -5.30
CA ASN A 633 -20.68 -6.98 -5.13
C ASN A 633 -19.93 -6.93 -6.47
N LEU A 634 -18.86 -6.14 -6.50
CA LEU A 634 -18.03 -5.93 -7.69
C LEU A 634 -17.52 -7.26 -8.26
N VAL A 635 -17.81 -7.47 -9.54
CA VAL A 635 -17.37 -8.64 -10.30
C VAL A 635 -16.06 -8.32 -11.02
N VAL A 636 -15.01 -9.04 -10.65
CA VAL A 636 -13.66 -8.90 -11.21
C VAL A 636 -13.40 -10.01 -12.22
N GLY A 637 -12.54 -9.72 -13.19
CA GLY A 637 -12.16 -10.65 -14.24
C GLY A 637 -12.97 -10.46 -15.52
N PRO A 638 -12.68 -11.19 -16.59
CA PRO A 638 -11.81 -12.37 -16.68
C PRO A 638 -10.34 -12.04 -16.44
N HIS A 639 -9.72 -12.73 -15.47
CA HIS A 639 -8.32 -12.55 -15.07
C HIS A 639 -7.74 -13.87 -14.50
N LYS A 640 -6.41 -13.99 -14.41
CA LYS A 640 -5.70 -15.19 -13.90
C LYS A 640 -5.97 -15.51 -12.42
N GLY A 641 -6.51 -14.55 -11.67
CA GLY A 641 -6.67 -14.64 -10.21
C GLY A 641 -5.50 -14.00 -9.43
N PRO A 642 -5.55 -14.01 -8.09
CA PRO A 642 -4.49 -13.52 -7.21
C PRO A 642 -3.13 -14.23 -7.43
N LYS A 643 -2.02 -13.49 -7.30
CA LYS A 643 -0.64 -14.03 -7.51
C LYS A 643 -0.22 -15.07 -6.47
N ASP A 644 -0.83 -15.05 -5.29
CA ASP A 644 -0.58 -15.99 -4.19
C ASP A 644 -1.33 -17.33 -4.35
N GLY A 645 -2.14 -17.47 -5.40
CA GLY A 645 -2.95 -18.67 -5.66
C GLY A 645 -4.20 -18.78 -4.79
N SER A 646 -4.54 -17.74 -4.01
CA SER A 646 -5.78 -17.71 -3.23
C SER A 646 -7.01 -17.67 -4.17
N ARG A 647 -8.06 -18.40 -3.80
CA ARG A 647 -9.30 -18.45 -4.58
C ARG A 647 -10.29 -17.42 -4.04
N GLN A 648 -10.74 -16.53 -4.93
CA GLN A 648 -11.80 -15.56 -4.67
C GLN A 648 -13.13 -16.16 -5.14
N VAL A 649 -14.13 -16.25 -4.25
CA VAL A 649 -15.41 -16.91 -4.53
C VAL A 649 -16.59 -16.12 -3.97
N TRP A 650 -17.75 -16.15 -4.63
CA TRP A 650 -19.00 -15.71 -4.01
C TRP A 650 -19.47 -16.75 -3.00
N ARG A 651 -20.24 -16.33 -2.00
CA ARG A 651 -20.93 -17.24 -1.07
C ARG A 651 -22.44 -16.94 -1.09
N ILE A 652 -23.23 -17.95 -1.46
CA ILE A 652 -24.67 -17.98 -1.20
C ILE A 652 -24.82 -18.52 0.22
N ASP A 653 -25.33 -17.72 1.15
CA ASP A 653 -25.51 -18.13 2.55
C ASP A 653 -26.99 -18.05 2.93
N GLY A 654 -27.58 -19.19 3.25
CA GLY A 654 -28.96 -19.33 3.67
C GLY A 654 -29.15 -19.48 5.18
N ARG A 655 -28.07 -19.38 5.97
CA ARG A 655 -28.12 -19.53 7.43
C ARG A 655 -28.81 -18.33 8.10
N ASP A 656 -29.54 -18.59 9.16
CA ASP A 656 -30.15 -17.56 10.03
C ASP A 656 -29.09 -16.97 10.97
N ILE A 657 -28.25 -16.11 10.41
CA ILE A 657 -27.21 -15.35 11.13
C ILE A 657 -27.39 -13.86 10.84
N GLU A 658 -26.96 -13.00 11.78
CA GLU A 658 -27.23 -11.55 11.78
C GLU A 658 -26.82 -10.80 10.50
N SER A 659 -25.91 -11.39 9.70
CA SER A 659 -25.38 -10.83 8.45
C SER A 659 -26.13 -11.22 7.18
N VAL A 660 -27.13 -12.11 7.25
CA VAL A 660 -27.87 -12.62 6.07
C VAL A 660 -29.28 -12.01 6.00
N PRO A 661 -29.67 -11.36 4.88
CA PRO A 661 -31.02 -10.83 4.68
C PRO A 661 -32.10 -11.93 4.71
N GLU A 662 -33.31 -11.60 5.18
CA GLU A 662 -34.42 -12.55 5.30
C GLU A 662 -34.78 -13.21 3.95
N GLU A 663 -34.65 -12.48 2.83
CA GLU A 663 -34.95 -12.97 1.49
C GLU A 663 -33.99 -14.05 0.99
N ASP A 664 -32.78 -14.11 1.53
CA ASP A 664 -31.75 -15.05 1.13
C ASP A 664 -31.63 -16.24 2.10
N LEU A 665 -32.37 -16.24 3.21
CA LEU A 665 -32.46 -17.39 4.11
C LEU A 665 -32.93 -18.63 3.36
N GLY A 666 -32.28 -19.77 3.59
CA GLY A 666 -32.49 -20.97 2.82
C GLY A 666 -32.32 -22.23 3.65
N ARG A 667 -33.09 -23.26 3.32
CA ARG A 667 -32.98 -24.61 3.87
C ARG A 667 -32.30 -25.51 2.85
N PRO A 668 -31.69 -26.63 3.29
CA PRO A 668 -31.10 -27.60 2.37
C PRO A 668 -32.07 -27.98 1.25
N GLY A 669 -31.55 -28.05 0.02
CA GLY A 669 -32.31 -28.30 -1.19
C GLY A 669 -33.02 -27.08 -1.79
N ASP A 670 -33.04 -25.92 -1.13
CA ASP A 670 -33.52 -24.69 -1.79
C ASP A 670 -32.61 -24.34 -2.97
N GLN A 671 -33.24 -23.88 -4.05
CA GLN A 671 -32.55 -23.55 -5.28
C GLN A 671 -32.41 -22.03 -5.41
N TYR A 672 -31.22 -21.60 -5.81
CA TYR A 672 -30.86 -20.21 -6.04
C TYR A 672 -30.47 -20.05 -7.50
N LEU A 673 -31.19 -19.19 -8.21
CA LEU A 673 -30.87 -18.89 -9.60
C LEU A 673 -29.76 -17.84 -9.63
N VAL A 674 -28.54 -18.26 -9.90
CA VAL A 674 -27.41 -17.35 -10.13
C VAL A 674 -27.55 -16.74 -11.51
N VAL A 675 -27.55 -15.42 -11.59
CA VAL A 675 -27.66 -14.64 -12.82
C VAL A 675 -26.38 -13.83 -12.98
N PHE A 676 -25.59 -14.20 -13.98
CA PHE A 676 -24.44 -13.42 -14.40
C PHE A 676 -24.80 -12.54 -15.59
N SER A 677 -24.73 -11.23 -15.39
CA SER A 677 -25.00 -10.25 -16.44
C SER A 677 -23.69 -9.71 -16.99
N TRP A 678 -23.46 -9.97 -18.28
CA TRP A 678 -22.38 -9.34 -19.03
C TRP A 678 -22.93 -8.18 -19.87
N PRO A 679 -22.57 -6.92 -19.58
CA PRO A 679 -23.12 -5.79 -20.30
C PRO A 679 -22.76 -5.83 -21.80
N GLN A 680 -23.77 -5.74 -22.66
CA GLN A 680 -23.60 -5.43 -24.08
C GLN A 680 -23.61 -3.90 -24.29
N GLY A 681 -22.55 -3.35 -24.88
CA GLY A 681 -22.44 -1.91 -25.18
C GLY A 681 -22.05 -1.01 -23.99
N GLN A 682 -22.41 0.27 -24.04
CA GLN A 682 -22.01 1.33 -23.07
C GLN A 682 -22.73 1.25 -21.69
N LYS A 683 -23.17 0.08 -21.22
CA LYS A 683 -23.81 -0.11 -19.91
C LYS A 683 -22.85 -0.70 -18.86
N ALA A 684 -23.26 -0.52 -17.60
CA ALA A 684 -22.54 -0.70 -16.34
C ALA A 684 -21.85 -2.05 -16.16
N SER A 685 -20.88 -2.07 -15.24
CA SER A 685 -20.13 -3.21 -14.71
C SER A 685 -20.86 -4.56 -14.74
N LYS A 686 -20.10 -5.62 -14.99
CA LYS A 686 -20.51 -7.02 -14.76
C LYS A 686 -21.17 -7.16 -13.39
N SER A 687 -22.23 -7.95 -13.30
CA SER A 687 -22.92 -8.25 -12.04
C SER A 687 -23.23 -9.73 -11.93
N VAL A 688 -23.14 -10.25 -10.70
CA VAL A 688 -23.60 -11.57 -10.32
C VAL A 688 -24.67 -11.35 -9.27
N GLU A 689 -25.89 -11.76 -9.59
CA GLU A 689 -27.03 -11.76 -8.70
C GLU A 689 -27.46 -13.20 -8.43
N TRP A 690 -28.19 -13.43 -7.35
CA TRP A 690 -28.94 -14.67 -7.18
C TRP A 690 -30.27 -14.42 -6.50
N GLU A 691 -31.26 -15.26 -6.77
CA GLU A 691 -32.56 -15.20 -6.11
C GLU A 691 -33.02 -16.60 -5.73
N ARG A 692 -33.48 -16.74 -4.48
CA ARG A 692 -34.08 -17.98 -3.98
C ARG A 692 -35.39 -18.24 -4.74
N GLN A 693 -35.50 -19.42 -5.32
CA GLN A 693 -36.69 -19.82 -6.07
C GLN A 693 -37.74 -20.41 -5.11
N GLU A 694 -38.63 -19.56 -4.57
CA GLU A 694 -39.60 -19.95 -3.53
C GLU A 694 -40.58 -21.06 -3.96
N ASP A 695 -40.92 -21.10 -5.25
CA ASP A 695 -41.85 -22.08 -5.84
C ASP A 695 -41.17 -23.27 -6.53
N ALA A 696 -39.83 -23.36 -6.50
CA ALA A 696 -39.09 -24.45 -7.13
C ALA A 696 -39.19 -25.75 -6.31
N GLU A 697 -39.19 -26.90 -7.00
CA GLU A 697 -39.02 -28.18 -6.33
C GLU A 697 -37.62 -28.24 -5.69
N LYS A 698 -37.54 -28.78 -4.46
CA LYS A 698 -36.28 -28.95 -3.74
C LYS A 698 -35.28 -29.73 -4.60
N GLY A 699 -34.12 -29.15 -4.85
CA GLY A 699 -33.05 -29.79 -5.60
C GLY A 699 -32.41 -30.94 -4.83
N GLU A 700 -31.87 -31.91 -5.57
CA GLU A 700 -31.04 -32.97 -4.98
C GLU A 700 -29.68 -32.39 -4.56
N TYR A 701 -29.24 -32.69 -3.35
CA TYR A 701 -27.90 -32.38 -2.87
C TYR A 701 -27.27 -33.62 -2.23
N LYS A 702 -25.94 -33.69 -2.29
CA LYS A 702 -25.20 -34.80 -1.71
C LYS A 702 -25.01 -34.58 -0.21
N ARG A 703 -25.39 -35.59 0.59
CA ARG A 703 -25.09 -35.60 2.02
C ARG A 703 -23.58 -35.70 2.25
N GLY A 704 -23.07 -34.88 3.15
CA GLY A 704 -21.64 -34.85 3.46
C GLY A 704 -21.21 -36.09 4.21
N LYS A 705 -19.95 -36.47 4.05
CA LYS A 705 -19.26 -37.39 4.94
C LYS A 705 -18.58 -36.59 6.05
N TYR A 706 -18.44 -37.18 7.22
CA TYR A 706 -17.83 -36.52 8.36
C TYR A 706 -16.57 -37.25 8.77
N TYR A 707 -15.58 -36.47 9.16
CA TYR A 707 -14.24 -36.93 9.47
C TYR A 707 -13.80 -36.37 10.81
N VAL A 708 -12.95 -37.11 11.50
CA VAL A 708 -12.24 -36.63 12.70
C VAL A 708 -10.77 -36.45 12.37
N ALA A 709 -10.21 -35.34 12.83
CA ALA A 709 -8.78 -35.07 12.80
C ALA A 709 -8.31 -34.74 14.22
N GLY A 710 -7.26 -35.40 14.68
CA GLY A 710 -6.80 -35.22 16.05
C GLY A 710 -5.35 -35.60 16.28
N THR A 711 -4.93 -35.50 17.53
CA THR A 711 -3.55 -35.78 17.97
C THR A 711 -3.05 -37.17 17.55
N TRP A 712 -3.93 -38.18 17.53
CA TRP A 712 -3.58 -39.56 17.15
C TRP A 712 -3.47 -39.77 15.64
N THR A 713 -4.16 -38.96 14.84
CA THR A 713 -4.10 -39.00 13.38
C THR A 713 -3.03 -38.07 12.81
N CYS A 714 -2.27 -37.37 13.66
CA CYS A 714 -1.41 -36.26 13.24
C CYS A 714 -2.21 -35.21 12.43
N TRP A 715 -3.45 -34.96 12.85
CA TRP A 715 -4.41 -34.05 12.22
C TRP A 715 -4.83 -34.41 10.79
N GLU A 716 -4.63 -35.66 10.38
CA GLU A 716 -5.22 -36.19 9.15
C GLU A 716 -6.68 -36.59 9.38
N PHE A 717 -7.51 -36.41 8.35
CA PHE A 717 -8.91 -36.77 8.40
C PHE A 717 -9.11 -38.28 8.35
N GLN A 718 -9.93 -38.79 9.26
CA GLN A 718 -10.40 -40.18 9.27
C GLN A 718 -11.91 -40.20 9.29
N GLU A 719 -12.53 -40.95 8.37
CA GLU A 719 -13.98 -41.01 8.21
C GLU A 719 -14.65 -41.55 9.48
N LEU A 720 -15.69 -40.86 9.96
CA LEU A 720 -16.54 -41.34 11.05
C LEU A 720 -17.42 -42.48 10.56
N HIS A 721 -17.69 -43.46 11.42
CA HIS A 721 -18.66 -44.52 11.13
C HIS A 721 -20.09 -43.95 11.12
N THR A 722 -20.79 -44.10 10.00
CA THR A 722 -22.21 -43.73 9.87
C THR A 722 -23.11 -44.79 10.51
N HIS A 723 -24.09 -44.38 11.31
CA HIS A 723 -25.09 -45.27 11.92
C HIS A 723 -26.33 -45.47 11.03
N GLU A 724 -27.14 -46.49 11.34
CA GLU A 724 -28.46 -46.70 10.70
C GLU A 724 -29.45 -45.57 11.07
N GLU A 725 -29.31 -44.98 12.26
CA GLU A 725 -30.06 -43.82 12.70
C GLU A 725 -29.56 -42.54 12.00
N VAL A 726 -30.45 -41.84 11.31
CA VAL A 726 -30.10 -40.70 10.45
C VAL A 726 -29.50 -39.55 11.28
N GLY A 727 -28.34 -39.04 10.85
CA GLY A 727 -27.66 -37.90 11.49
C GLY A 727 -26.62 -38.26 12.55
N TRP A 728 -26.46 -39.54 12.89
CA TRP A 728 -25.47 -40.00 13.87
C TRP A 728 -24.22 -40.61 13.24
N PHE A 729 -23.07 -40.19 13.77
CA PHE A 729 -21.74 -40.61 13.38
C PHE A 729 -20.91 -40.95 14.61
N SER A 730 -20.00 -41.92 14.51
CA SER A 730 -19.12 -42.24 15.64
C SER A 730 -17.72 -42.64 15.26
N PHE A 731 -16.78 -42.47 16.19
CA PHE A 731 -15.41 -42.92 16.04
C PHE A 731 -14.85 -43.41 17.38
N GLU A 732 -14.11 -44.52 17.35
CA GLU A 732 -13.42 -45.01 18.55
C GLU A 732 -11.97 -44.54 18.56
N VAL A 733 -11.58 -43.87 19.64
CA VAL A 733 -10.20 -43.41 19.86
C VAL A 733 -9.63 -43.97 21.15
N THR A 734 -8.37 -44.39 21.12
CA THR A 734 -7.64 -44.89 22.30
C THR A 734 -6.73 -43.80 22.86
N MET A 735 -6.81 -43.57 24.17
CA MET A 735 -5.95 -42.65 24.89
C MET A 735 -4.52 -43.17 24.92
N THR A 736 -3.59 -42.37 24.42
CA THR A 736 -2.13 -42.65 24.46
C THR A 736 -1.40 -41.50 25.16
N PHE A 737 -0.07 -41.54 25.18
CA PHE A 737 0.72 -40.42 25.71
C PHE A 737 0.56 -39.11 24.90
N LEU A 738 0.01 -39.19 23.67
CA LEU A 738 -0.23 -38.02 22.83
C LEU A 738 -1.39 -37.14 23.32
N GLY A 739 -2.21 -37.65 24.26
CA GLY A 739 -3.50 -37.06 24.60
C GLY A 739 -4.51 -37.23 23.46
N ILE A 740 -5.75 -36.84 23.71
CA ILE A 740 -6.81 -36.81 22.70
C ILE A 740 -7.30 -35.38 22.60
N GLU A 741 -6.87 -34.69 21.53
CA GLU A 741 -7.49 -33.46 21.07
C GLU A 741 -7.94 -33.64 19.63
N PHE A 742 -9.10 -33.08 19.27
CA PHE A 742 -9.63 -33.26 17.93
C PHE A 742 -10.57 -32.13 17.48
N VAL A 743 -10.77 -32.09 16.17
CA VAL A 743 -11.81 -31.37 15.47
C VAL A 743 -12.53 -32.34 14.53
N LEU A 744 -13.71 -31.97 14.07
CA LEU A 744 -14.42 -32.68 13.03
C LEU A 744 -14.36 -31.85 11.75
N ALA A 745 -14.54 -32.49 10.60
CA ALA A 745 -14.63 -31.82 9.32
C ALA A 745 -15.64 -32.52 8.42
N ARG A 746 -16.26 -31.76 7.52
CA ARG A 746 -17.11 -32.31 6.47
C ARG A 746 -16.30 -32.48 5.19
N ASP A 747 -16.49 -33.60 4.51
CA ASP A 747 -15.93 -33.91 3.17
C ASP A 747 -14.40 -33.76 3.04
N GLU A 748 -13.65 -33.99 4.13
CA GLU A 748 -12.19 -33.79 4.22
C GLU A 748 -11.74 -32.35 3.87
N ASP A 749 -12.64 -31.38 4.06
CA ASP A 749 -12.40 -29.99 3.71
C ASP A 749 -12.00 -29.16 4.94
N HIS A 750 -10.80 -28.55 4.87
CA HIS A 750 -10.24 -27.67 5.90
C HIS A 750 -11.00 -26.34 6.03
N ASP A 751 -11.81 -25.97 5.04
CA ASP A 751 -12.71 -24.81 5.09
C ASP A 751 -14.11 -25.19 5.62
N GLN A 752 -14.32 -26.46 6.00
CA GLN A 752 -15.56 -26.98 6.59
C GLN A 752 -15.30 -27.66 7.94
N LEU A 753 -14.52 -27.00 8.80
CA LEU A 753 -14.22 -27.50 10.14
C LEU A 753 -15.40 -27.30 11.08
N ILE A 754 -15.64 -28.32 11.90
CA ILE A 754 -16.62 -28.37 12.97
C ILE A 754 -15.85 -28.47 14.29
N ALA A 755 -16.06 -27.51 15.17
CA ALA A 755 -15.23 -27.30 16.37
C ALA A 755 -16.09 -26.89 17.58
N PRO A 756 -15.60 -27.03 18.83
CA PRO A 756 -16.32 -26.51 19.98
C PRO A 756 -16.30 -24.98 20.00
N GLU A 757 -17.41 -24.40 20.46
CA GLU A 757 -17.43 -23.01 20.90
C GLU A 757 -16.56 -22.86 22.14
N VAL A 758 -15.50 -22.05 22.03
CA VAL A 758 -14.54 -21.79 23.10
C VAL A 758 -14.21 -20.30 23.14
N LYS A 759 -13.70 -19.84 24.28
CA LYS A 759 -13.19 -18.48 24.39
C LYS A 759 -12.00 -18.29 23.45
N LEU A 760 -12.02 -17.17 22.73
CA LEU A 760 -10.92 -16.71 21.90
C LEU A 760 -10.10 -15.65 22.69
N ASP A 761 -8.81 -15.54 22.40
CA ASP A 761 -8.01 -14.37 22.78
C ASP A 761 -8.22 -13.20 21.81
N ASP A 762 -7.51 -12.10 22.07
CA ASP A 762 -7.59 -10.85 21.30
C ASP A 762 -7.14 -11.03 19.83
N ASP A 763 -6.36 -12.07 19.52
CA ASP A 763 -5.94 -12.43 18.16
C ASP A 763 -6.97 -13.34 17.44
N GLY A 764 -8.07 -13.67 18.13
CA GLY A 764 -9.11 -14.58 17.68
C GLY A 764 -8.71 -16.05 17.74
N THR A 765 -7.66 -16.40 18.50
CA THR A 765 -7.18 -17.77 18.67
C THR A 765 -7.88 -18.43 19.85
N ALA A 766 -8.29 -19.68 19.69
CA ALA A 766 -8.91 -20.44 20.78
C ALA A 766 -7.96 -20.62 21.98
N VAL A 767 -8.29 -20.01 23.12
CA VAL A 767 -7.55 -20.16 24.39
C VAL A 767 -8.12 -21.24 25.31
N GLY A 768 -9.29 -21.77 24.98
CA GLY A 768 -9.95 -22.86 25.70
C GLY A 768 -10.03 -24.17 24.91
N LYS A 769 -10.29 -25.27 25.61
CA LYS A 769 -10.62 -26.58 25.01
C LYS A 769 -12.09 -26.90 25.26
N GLY A 770 -12.75 -27.50 24.27
CA GLY A 770 -14.11 -27.99 24.40
C GLY A 770 -14.18 -29.22 25.31
N TYR A 771 -15.24 -29.31 26.10
CA TYR A 771 -15.56 -30.44 26.95
C TYR A 771 -16.77 -31.21 26.38
N ASN A 772 -17.12 -32.31 27.05
CA ASN A 772 -18.18 -33.20 26.58
C ASN A 772 -19.53 -32.47 26.54
N GLY A 773 -20.18 -32.40 25.37
CA GLY A 773 -21.41 -31.65 25.18
C GLY A 773 -21.24 -30.13 25.11
N SER A 774 -20.02 -29.62 24.88
CA SER A 774 -19.83 -28.21 24.52
C SER A 774 -20.64 -27.85 23.27
N PRO A 775 -21.14 -26.59 23.16
CA PRO A 775 -21.76 -26.10 21.94
C PRO A 775 -20.83 -26.29 20.73
N VAL A 776 -21.41 -26.59 19.58
CA VAL A 776 -20.70 -26.94 18.36
C VAL A 776 -20.86 -25.84 17.34
N MET A 777 -19.76 -25.40 16.74
CA MET A 777 -19.71 -24.41 15.67
C MET A 777 -19.28 -25.05 14.35
N GLY A 778 -19.52 -24.35 13.24
CA GLY A 778 -19.21 -24.80 11.88
C GLY A 778 -20.37 -25.56 11.23
N PRO A 779 -20.14 -26.32 10.15
CA PRO A 779 -18.90 -26.37 9.36
C PRO A 779 -18.61 -25.01 8.69
N ASP A 780 -17.44 -24.43 8.97
CA ASP A 780 -16.95 -23.20 8.32
C ASP A 780 -15.41 -23.16 8.33
N SER A 781 -14.85 -22.13 7.70
CA SER A 781 -13.41 -21.90 7.56
C SER A 781 -12.80 -21.36 8.86
N LEU A 782 -12.68 -22.23 9.85
CA LEU A 782 -12.18 -21.87 11.19
C LEU A 782 -10.64 -21.83 11.27
N GLY A 783 -9.93 -22.45 10.33
CA GLY A 783 -8.46 -22.41 10.24
C GLY A 783 -7.72 -22.74 11.55
N ALA A 784 -6.61 -22.03 11.81
CA ALA A 784 -5.84 -22.14 13.06
C ALA A 784 -6.58 -21.62 14.31
N LYS A 785 -7.71 -20.93 14.11
CA LYS A 785 -8.55 -20.31 15.15
C LYS A 785 -9.61 -21.27 15.71
N ALA A 786 -9.75 -22.46 15.11
CA ALA A 786 -10.68 -23.48 15.58
C ALA A 786 -10.35 -23.94 17.01
N GLY A 787 -11.35 -23.90 17.90
CA GLY A 787 -11.29 -24.61 19.17
C GLY A 787 -11.06 -26.10 18.97
N LYS A 788 -10.51 -26.78 19.98
CA LYS A 788 -10.30 -28.24 19.95
C LYS A 788 -11.06 -28.88 21.10
N TRP A 789 -11.77 -29.97 20.85
CA TRP A 789 -12.25 -30.80 21.95
C TRP A 789 -11.07 -31.53 22.56
N ALA A 790 -11.11 -31.72 23.89
CA ALA A 790 -10.12 -32.54 24.58
C ALA A 790 -10.80 -33.55 25.50
N ILE A 791 -10.33 -34.80 25.43
CA ILE A 791 -10.82 -35.88 26.26
C ILE A 791 -9.81 -36.14 27.38
N ASP A 792 -10.27 -36.09 28.63
CA ASP A 792 -9.48 -36.50 29.78
C ASP A 792 -9.64 -38.02 30.04
N GLY A 793 -8.54 -38.73 30.26
CA GLY A 793 -8.55 -40.17 30.46
C GLY A 793 -7.18 -40.73 30.83
N LYS A 794 -7.10 -42.04 31.12
CA LYS A 794 -5.83 -42.73 31.37
C LYS A 794 -5.32 -43.40 30.09
N PRO A 795 -4.00 -43.47 29.85
CA PRO A 795 -3.46 -44.24 28.73
C PRO A 795 -4.00 -45.68 28.71
N GLY A 796 -4.49 -46.12 27.56
CA GLY A 796 -5.19 -47.39 27.37
C GLY A 796 -6.72 -47.33 27.50
N ASP A 797 -7.30 -46.22 27.94
CA ASP A 797 -8.74 -45.99 27.89
C ASP A 797 -9.21 -45.79 26.44
N VAL A 798 -10.35 -46.35 26.07
CA VAL A 798 -10.98 -46.18 24.75
C VAL A 798 -12.26 -45.38 24.91
N PHE A 799 -12.40 -44.35 24.08
CA PHE A 799 -13.55 -43.46 24.04
C PHE A 799 -14.29 -43.61 22.72
N GLY A 800 -15.61 -43.76 22.78
CA GLY A 800 -16.49 -43.62 21.63
C GLY A 800 -16.92 -42.17 21.53
N VAL A 801 -16.45 -41.47 20.50
CA VAL A 801 -16.90 -40.13 20.14
C VAL A 801 -18.15 -40.28 19.29
N ALA A 802 -19.23 -39.61 19.67
CA ALA A 802 -20.50 -39.56 18.96
C ALA A 802 -20.76 -38.13 18.50
N PHE A 803 -20.99 -37.97 17.20
CA PHE A 803 -21.36 -36.71 16.56
C PHE A 803 -22.76 -36.85 16.00
N TYR A 804 -23.63 -35.91 16.34
CA TYR A 804 -24.96 -35.78 15.78
C TYR A 804 -25.06 -34.46 15.02
N ARG A 805 -25.61 -34.54 13.80
CA ARG A 805 -26.08 -33.38 13.03
C ARG A 805 -27.50 -33.65 12.58
N ASN A 806 -28.41 -32.78 12.97
CA ASN A 806 -29.82 -32.93 12.65
C ASN A 806 -30.04 -32.86 11.13
N PRO A 807 -30.63 -33.88 10.48
CA PRO A 807 -30.86 -33.87 9.03
C PRO A 807 -31.91 -32.85 8.56
N GLU A 808 -32.81 -32.42 9.45
CA GLU A 808 -33.89 -31.47 9.14
C GLU A 808 -33.52 -30.02 9.53
N ALA A 809 -32.60 -29.86 10.48
CA ALA A 809 -32.06 -28.58 10.95
C ALA A 809 -30.53 -28.68 11.09
N PRO A 810 -29.76 -28.64 9.99
CA PRO A 810 -28.31 -28.95 9.98
C PRO A 810 -27.44 -28.07 10.88
N GLU A 811 -27.95 -26.94 11.33
CA GLU A 811 -27.37 -26.06 12.35
C GLU A 811 -27.35 -26.70 13.76
N GLU A 812 -28.28 -27.60 14.04
CA GLU A 812 -28.35 -28.33 15.30
C GLU A 812 -27.35 -29.48 15.31
N MET A 813 -26.21 -29.23 15.93
CA MET A 813 -25.13 -30.19 16.09
C MET A 813 -24.82 -30.47 17.56
N SER A 814 -24.41 -31.70 17.85
CA SER A 814 -23.85 -32.04 19.16
C SER A 814 -22.72 -33.04 19.03
N VAL A 815 -21.71 -32.88 19.88
CA VAL A 815 -20.59 -33.82 20.01
C VAL A 815 -20.53 -34.27 21.46
N THR A 816 -20.56 -35.58 21.65
CA THR A 816 -20.41 -36.21 22.96
C THR A 816 -19.41 -37.35 22.89
N TRP A 817 -18.92 -37.79 24.04
CA TRP A 817 -18.10 -39.00 24.10
C TRP A 817 -18.31 -39.75 25.41
N GLU A 818 -18.12 -41.06 25.35
CA GLU A 818 -18.15 -41.91 26.53
C GLU A 818 -17.01 -42.92 26.51
N LYS A 819 -16.57 -43.32 27.70
CA LYS A 819 -15.53 -44.34 27.85
C LYS A 819 -16.16 -45.73 27.65
N THR A 820 -15.78 -46.42 26.58
CA THR A 820 -16.36 -47.72 26.22
C THR A 820 -15.61 -48.91 26.85
N ARG A 821 -14.28 -48.83 26.93
CA ARG A 821 -13.43 -49.88 27.53
C ARG A 821 -12.09 -49.33 28.04
N SER A 822 -11.36 -50.15 28.80
CA SER A 822 -9.95 -49.92 29.16
C SER A 822 -9.13 -51.15 28.79
N GLY A 823 -7.99 -50.95 28.14
CA GLY A 823 -7.05 -51.99 27.75
C GLY A 823 -5.60 -51.71 28.19
N ALA A 824 -4.67 -52.53 27.72
CA ALA A 824 -3.24 -52.27 27.87
C ALA A 824 -2.84 -51.09 26.97
N SER A 825 -2.09 -50.13 27.51
CA SER A 825 -1.54 -49.02 26.73
C SER A 825 -0.50 -49.55 25.76
N ALA A 826 -0.78 -49.45 24.45
CA ALA A 826 0.20 -49.68 23.39
C ALA A 826 0.76 -48.32 22.94
N GLU A 827 2.08 -48.22 22.77
CA GLU A 827 2.69 -47.02 22.20
C GLU A 827 2.37 -46.95 20.69
N PRO A 828 1.86 -45.81 20.18
CA PRO A 828 1.64 -45.64 18.75
C PRO A 828 2.96 -45.70 17.99
N GLU A 829 2.97 -46.32 16.82
CA GLU A 829 4.17 -46.36 15.97
C GLU A 829 4.65 -44.92 15.64
N PRO A 830 5.96 -44.65 15.69
CA PRO A 830 6.49 -43.31 15.50
C PRO A 830 6.34 -42.85 14.05
N ARG A 831 5.46 -41.86 13.84
CA ARG A 831 5.35 -41.11 12.58
C ARG A 831 6.30 -39.91 12.61
N LEU A 832 7.08 -39.73 11.55
CA LEU A 832 8.12 -38.71 11.43
C LEU A 832 7.85 -37.81 10.25
N PHE A 833 8.06 -36.52 10.45
CA PHE A 833 7.83 -35.48 9.44
C PHE A 833 9.06 -34.59 9.32
N VAL A 834 9.33 -34.08 8.12
CA VAL A 834 10.36 -33.07 7.88
C VAL A 834 9.72 -31.69 7.99
N ALA A 835 10.26 -30.85 8.88
CA ALA A 835 9.96 -29.43 8.97
C ALA A 835 11.13 -28.66 8.33
N ALA A 836 10.86 -27.95 7.23
CA ALA A 836 11.87 -27.25 6.45
C ALA A 836 11.43 -25.83 6.11
N MET A 837 12.37 -24.97 5.72
CA MET A 837 12.07 -23.59 5.33
C MET A 837 11.09 -23.51 4.15
N GLN A 838 11.20 -24.40 3.16
CA GLN A 838 10.23 -24.48 2.05
C GLN A 838 8.77 -24.73 2.47
N SER A 839 8.54 -25.25 3.68
CA SER A 839 7.19 -25.44 4.25
C SER A 839 6.94 -24.52 5.45
N LYS A 840 7.71 -23.43 5.58
CA LYS A 840 7.72 -22.52 6.72
C LYS A 840 7.73 -23.27 8.05
N TRP A 841 8.64 -24.25 8.15
CA TRP A 841 8.83 -25.11 9.33
C TRP A 841 7.59 -25.91 9.75
N GLY A 842 6.68 -26.18 8.81
CA GLY A 842 5.46 -26.96 9.05
C GLY A 842 4.17 -26.15 8.98
N LEU A 843 4.23 -24.82 8.83
CA LEU A 843 3.05 -23.96 8.69
C LEU A 843 2.32 -24.20 7.34
N ASP A 844 3.07 -24.40 6.26
CA ASP A 844 2.53 -24.67 4.92
C ASP A 844 2.41 -26.19 4.64
N GLY A 845 2.33 -27.00 5.70
CA GLY A 845 2.25 -28.46 5.64
C GLY A 845 3.55 -29.19 6.00
N PHE A 846 3.45 -30.51 6.12
CA PHE A 846 4.54 -31.38 6.58
C PHE A 846 4.86 -32.47 5.56
N LEU A 847 6.14 -32.78 5.39
CA LEU A 847 6.58 -33.90 4.56
C LEU A 847 6.73 -35.17 5.42
N GLU A 848 5.81 -36.11 5.30
CA GLU A 848 5.90 -37.38 6.03
C GLU A 848 7.05 -38.26 5.51
N MET A 849 7.82 -38.82 6.44
CA MET A 849 8.86 -39.80 6.15
C MET A 849 8.25 -41.20 6.04
N ARG A 850 8.51 -41.87 4.92
CA ARG A 850 8.07 -43.25 4.67
C ARG A 850 9.10 -44.25 5.20
N LYS A 851 8.63 -45.33 5.82
CA LYS A 851 9.49 -46.42 6.28
C LYS A 851 9.96 -47.26 5.10
N VAL A 852 11.27 -47.36 4.92
CA VAL A 852 11.95 -48.20 3.90
C VAL A 852 12.99 -49.06 4.61
N GLY A 853 12.65 -50.32 4.87
CA GLY A 853 13.48 -51.20 5.70
C GLY A 853 13.57 -50.70 7.14
N ASN A 854 14.80 -50.49 7.64
CA ASN A 854 15.08 -49.92 8.97
C ASN A 854 15.24 -48.38 8.97
N MET A 855 15.01 -47.71 7.84
CA MET A 855 15.17 -46.26 7.70
C MET A 855 13.85 -45.56 7.40
N MET A 856 13.74 -44.31 7.83
CA MET A 856 12.65 -43.39 7.50
C MET A 856 13.15 -42.43 6.43
N VAL A 857 12.42 -42.25 5.33
CA VAL A 857 12.88 -41.52 4.14
C VAL A 857 11.83 -40.52 3.64
N ALA A 858 12.26 -39.29 3.34
CA ALA A 858 11.43 -38.26 2.69
C ALA A 858 12.17 -37.59 1.53
N GLU A 859 11.43 -37.04 0.57
CA GLU A 859 11.97 -36.23 -0.53
C GLU A 859 11.81 -34.74 -0.19
N ILE A 860 12.86 -33.94 -0.41
CA ILE A 860 12.87 -32.48 -0.22
C ILE A 860 13.46 -31.81 -1.46
N THR A 861 12.90 -30.69 -1.88
CA THR A 861 13.35 -29.92 -3.05
C THR A 861 14.13 -28.70 -2.59
N MET A 862 15.24 -28.38 -3.25
CA MET A 862 16.00 -27.16 -2.98
C MET A 862 15.22 -25.95 -3.52
N MET A 863 14.61 -25.16 -2.64
CA MET A 863 13.91 -23.92 -3.01
C MET A 863 14.81 -22.68 -2.87
N SER A 864 15.95 -22.84 -2.22
CA SER A 864 16.98 -21.82 -2.01
C SER A 864 18.38 -22.43 -2.14
N GLU A 865 19.44 -21.62 -2.01
CA GLU A 865 20.82 -22.14 -2.07
C GLU A 865 21.16 -23.11 -0.92
N LYS A 866 20.50 -22.96 0.22
CA LYS A 866 20.62 -23.85 1.39
C LYS A 866 19.23 -24.16 1.90
N GLU A 867 18.86 -25.43 1.94
CA GLU A 867 17.56 -25.84 2.44
C GLU A 867 17.69 -26.36 3.88
N PRO A 868 17.29 -25.56 4.90
CA PRO A 868 17.40 -25.97 6.28
C PRO A 868 16.19 -26.81 6.70
N PHE A 869 16.41 -27.82 7.56
CA PHE A 869 15.37 -28.72 8.04
C PHE A 869 15.68 -29.34 9.41
N TYR A 870 14.64 -29.77 10.11
CA TYR A 870 14.70 -30.70 11.23
C TYR A 870 13.56 -31.72 11.13
N LEU A 871 13.56 -32.75 11.99
CA LEU A 871 12.53 -33.79 11.99
C LEU A 871 11.58 -33.61 13.17
N MET A 872 10.31 -33.98 13.02
CA MET A 872 9.30 -33.85 14.05
C MET A 872 8.53 -35.16 14.20
N GLN A 873 8.37 -35.65 15.43
CA GLN A 873 7.50 -36.80 15.70
C GLN A 873 6.05 -36.32 15.92
N TYR A 874 5.10 -37.00 15.27
CA TYR A 874 3.66 -36.77 15.42
C TYR A 874 3.20 -35.31 15.18
N LYS A 875 3.96 -34.52 14.40
CA LYS A 875 3.76 -33.07 14.20
C LYS A 875 3.69 -32.27 15.52
N ARG A 876 4.45 -32.66 16.55
CA ARG A 876 4.52 -31.94 17.83
C ARG A 876 5.83 -31.20 18.04
N SER A 877 5.73 -29.93 18.41
CA SER A 877 6.88 -29.05 18.71
C SER A 877 7.73 -29.50 19.90
N ASP A 878 7.16 -30.28 20.82
CA ASP A 878 7.86 -30.86 21.97
C ASP A 878 8.57 -32.20 21.67
N ARG A 879 8.47 -32.70 20.43
CA ARG A 879 9.09 -33.97 19.99
C ARG A 879 9.86 -33.82 18.68
N CYS A 880 10.68 -32.79 18.60
CA CYS A 880 11.56 -32.52 17.48
C CYS A 880 12.91 -33.27 17.63
N ILE A 881 13.47 -33.69 16.51
CA ILE A 881 14.78 -34.33 16.38
C ILE A 881 15.62 -33.43 15.49
N HIS A 882 16.75 -32.97 16.02
CA HIS A 882 17.56 -31.91 15.43
C HIS A 882 19.05 -32.12 15.77
N PRO A 883 20.00 -31.44 15.12
CA PRO A 883 21.40 -31.53 15.50
C PRO A 883 21.70 -30.77 16.80
N ASP A 884 22.83 -31.05 17.44
CA ASP A 884 23.30 -30.31 18.61
C ASP A 884 23.89 -28.92 18.30
N LYS A 885 23.90 -28.50 17.02
CA LYS A 885 24.47 -27.23 16.57
C LYS A 885 23.67 -26.65 15.40
N LYS A 886 23.65 -25.31 15.30
CA LYS A 886 23.06 -24.55 14.19
C LYS A 886 23.69 -24.91 12.84
N GLU A 887 22.84 -25.00 11.82
CA GLU A 887 23.23 -25.26 10.42
C GLU A 887 24.17 -26.46 10.23
N CYS A 888 23.85 -27.65 10.72
CA CYS A 888 24.74 -28.80 10.51
C CYS A 888 24.70 -29.33 9.08
N SER A 889 25.87 -29.61 8.50
CA SER A 889 25.96 -30.48 7.31
C SER A 889 26.15 -31.94 7.72
N GLN A 890 25.81 -32.89 6.83
CA GLN A 890 25.99 -34.31 7.09
C GLN A 890 27.46 -34.75 7.22
N GLN A 891 28.40 -33.91 6.75
CA GLN A 891 29.85 -34.17 6.85
C GLN A 891 30.47 -33.61 8.14
N GLN A 892 29.79 -32.67 8.79
CA GLN A 892 30.25 -32.07 10.03
C GLN A 892 29.96 -33.00 11.21
N ALA A 893 30.92 -33.17 12.13
CA ALA A 893 30.68 -33.91 13.35
C ALA A 893 29.65 -33.20 14.25
N HIS A 894 28.49 -33.83 14.43
CA HIS A 894 27.37 -33.37 15.26
C HIS A 894 26.67 -34.58 15.90
N LYS A 895 25.91 -34.33 16.97
CA LYS A 895 25.03 -35.33 17.60
C LYS A 895 23.60 -35.09 17.14
N VAL A 896 22.85 -36.15 16.95
CA VAL A 896 21.39 -36.08 16.76
C VAL A 896 20.74 -36.07 18.14
N VAL A 897 20.04 -34.98 18.45
CA VAL A 897 19.40 -34.69 19.73
C VAL A 897 17.88 -34.77 19.58
N GLY A 898 17.20 -35.20 20.63
CA GLY A 898 15.75 -35.38 20.66
C GLY A 898 15.33 -36.85 20.69
N PRO A 899 14.01 -37.14 20.67
CA PRO A 899 12.91 -36.18 20.52
C PRO A 899 12.78 -35.22 21.73
N GLY A 900 12.64 -33.92 21.48
CA GLY A 900 12.48 -32.86 22.49
C GLY A 900 12.09 -31.50 21.90
N VAL A 901 12.07 -30.44 22.70
CA VAL A 901 11.75 -29.08 22.22
C VAL A 901 12.94 -28.51 21.44
N VAL A 902 12.69 -27.99 20.24
CA VAL A 902 13.67 -27.16 19.51
C VAL A 902 13.60 -25.74 20.03
N ALA A 903 14.74 -25.19 20.48
CA ALA A 903 14.85 -23.78 20.80
C ALA A 903 14.65 -22.94 19.54
N VAL A 904 13.96 -21.81 19.66
CA VAL A 904 13.77 -20.83 18.60
C VAL A 904 14.47 -19.52 18.96
N ASP A 905 14.97 -18.80 17.96
CA ASP A 905 15.59 -17.48 18.15
C ASP A 905 14.53 -16.36 18.27
N ALA A 906 14.98 -15.10 18.33
CA ALA A 906 14.10 -13.95 18.56
C ALA A 906 13.10 -13.71 17.42
N GLU A 907 13.40 -14.24 16.24
CA GLU A 907 12.59 -14.20 15.03
C GLU A 907 11.64 -15.41 14.92
N GLY A 908 11.68 -16.34 15.88
CA GLY A 908 10.86 -17.55 15.91
C GLY A 908 11.40 -18.70 15.06
N GLU A 909 12.62 -18.57 14.55
CA GLU A 909 13.27 -19.58 13.71
C GLU A 909 14.02 -20.61 14.56
N PRO A 910 14.10 -21.89 14.15
CA PRO A 910 14.77 -22.91 14.96
C PRO A 910 16.27 -22.61 15.10
N GLU A 911 16.79 -22.66 16.34
CA GLU A 911 18.21 -22.41 16.62
C GLU A 911 19.12 -23.50 16.05
N ASN A 912 18.66 -24.77 16.05
CA ASN A 912 19.46 -25.92 15.63
C ASN A 912 18.75 -26.72 14.54
N TYR A 913 19.36 -26.85 13.36
CA TYR A 913 18.82 -27.55 12.21
C TYR A 913 19.93 -28.06 11.28
N TRP A 914 19.61 -29.03 10.42
CA TRP A 914 20.48 -29.45 9.31
C TRP A 914 20.28 -28.54 8.10
N ALA A 915 21.30 -28.35 7.27
CA ALA A 915 21.20 -27.54 6.06
C ALA A 915 21.76 -28.29 4.84
N ILE A 916 20.88 -28.67 3.91
CA ILE A 916 21.27 -29.25 2.62
C ILE A 916 21.87 -28.16 1.75
N GLY A 917 22.98 -28.45 1.07
CA GLY A 917 23.68 -27.46 0.25
C GLY A 917 24.75 -26.67 1.02
N LYS A 918 24.83 -26.82 2.36
CA LYS A 918 25.93 -26.23 3.15
C LYS A 918 27.29 -26.82 2.80
N ALA A 919 27.37 -28.13 2.53
CA ALA A 919 28.60 -28.77 2.13
C ALA A 919 28.72 -28.78 0.60
N ALA A 920 29.86 -28.34 0.06
CA ALA A 920 30.12 -28.37 -1.39
C ALA A 920 29.97 -29.78 -2.01
N ALA A 921 30.15 -30.83 -1.19
CA ALA A 921 29.96 -32.21 -1.59
C ALA A 921 28.51 -32.59 -1.90
N ASP A 922 27.52 -31.84 -1.40
CA ASP A 922 26.10 -32.08 -1.68
C ASP A 922 25.76 -31.77 -3.15
N LYS A 923 26.55 -30.91 -3.82
CA LYS A 923 26.35 -30.47 -5.22
C LYS A 923 24.91 -30.01 -5.51
N ALA A 924 24.32 -29.31 -4.54
CA ALA A 924 22.95 -28.81 -4.60
C ALA A 924 22.84 -27.59 -5.54
N ARG A 925 21.72 -27.51 -6.26
CA ARG A 925 21.27 -26.41 -7.12
C ARG A 925 19.77 -26.21 -6.89
N LEU A 926 19.28 -25.00 -7.17
CA LEU A 926 17.85 -24.69 -7.09
C LEU A 926 17.04 -25.67 -7.95
N GLY A 927 15.98 -26.25 -7.39
CA GLY A 927 15.14 -27.26 -8.03
C GLY A 927 15.64 -28.71 -7.93
N ASP A 928 16.84 -28.98 -7.39
CA ASP A 928 17.30 -30.35 -7.14
C ASP A 928 16.49 -31.02 -6.02
N VAL A 929 16.26 -32.33 -6.14
CA VAL A 929 15.57 -33.13 -5.11
C VAL A 929 16.57 -33.97 -4.32
N PHE A 930 16.42 -34.02 -2.99
CA PHE A 930 17.23 -34.82 -2.08
C PHE A 930 16.36 -35.82 -1.31
N TYR A 931 16.93 -37.01 -1.06
CA TYR A 931 16.38 -38.02 -0.15
C TYR A 931 16.98 -37.82 1.24
N ILE A 932 16.18 -37.37 2.19
CA ILE A 932 16.53 -37.37 3.62
C ILE A 932 16.26 -38.76 4.18
N SER A 933 17.22 -39.37 4.88
CA SER A 933 17.10 -40.67 5.52
C SER A 933 17.46 -40.58 7.00
N TYR A 934 16.60 -41.10 7.88
CA TYR A 934 16.81 -41.19 9.32
C TYR A 934 16.80 -42.65 9.78
N SER A 935 17.86 -43.09 10.46
CA SER A 935 17.96 -44.41 11.09
C SER A 935 17.60 -44.32 12.57
N LEU A 936 16.54 -45.02 12.97
CA LEU A 936 16.09 -45.12 14.36
C LEU A 936 17.09 -45.90 15.24
N GLU A 937 17.77 -46.92 14.68
CA GLU A 937 18.73 -47.75 15.42
C GLU A 937 20.07 -47.04 15.63
N GLU A 938 20.55 -46.31 14.62
CA GLU A 938 21.84 -45.61 14.66
C GLU A 938 21.71 -44.16 15.17
N ASN A 939 20.48 -43.66 15.35
CA ASN A 939 20.17 -42.25 15.64
C ASN A 939 20.94 -41.29 14.73
N LYS A 940 20.78 -41.48 13.40
CA LYS A 940 21.59 -40.81 12.38
C LYS A 940 20.73 -40.30 11.23
N VAL A 941 20.96 -39.04 10.85
CA VAL A 941 20.35 -38.39 9.68
C VAL A 941 21.38 -38.27 8.56
N THR A 942 20.98 -38.58 7.33
CA THR A 942 21.80 -38.45 6.11
C THR A 942 20.93 -37.94 4.96
N TRP A 943 21.54 -37.33 3.95
CA TRP A 943 20.83 -36.96 2.72
C TRP A 943 21.66 -37.21 1.47
N ARG A 944 20.97 -37.59 0.39
CA ARG A 944 21.60 -37.78 -0.92
C ARG A 944 20.76 -37.14 -2.01
N LYS A 945 21.41 -36.55 -2.99
CA LYS A 945 20.73 -36.04 -4.19
C LYS A 945 20.09 -37.21 -4.95
N LYS A 946 18.87 -36.99 -5.45
CA LYS A 946 18.08 -37.96 -6.23
C LYS A 946 18.73 -38.27 -7.58
#